data_AF-A0AA97GX71-F1
#
_entry.id   AF-A0AA97GX71-F1
#
_cell.length_a   1.000
_cell.length_b   1.000
_cell.length_c   1.000
_cell.angle_alpha   90.00
_cell.angle_beta   90.00
_cell.angle_gamma   90.00
#
_symmetry.space_group_name_H-M   'P 1'
#
loop_
_entity.id
_entity.type
_entity.pdbx_description
1 polymer ?
#
loop_
_entity_poly.entity_id
_entity_poly.type
_entity_poly.pdbx_seq_one_letter_code
_entity_poly.pdbx_strand_id
1 'polypeptide(L)'
;MPFMDDNIAAGDIDPATPIVVGVGQASERLDDPDYKMLGEADLAAIAVREAFADTGVDQAAVAGLIDVAAAVRSFEKSSPASSSPLGRPDNMPRAVAQRTGMDPRHAVEEVTGGQSPQHLVAEFGAEIGAGHTDAVLLFGAEVMSTVRAAKKSDSRPDYTEKVGGQLEDRGFGIAGLTSVDEVRHGVMVPIAQYSILENARRHRLGRSRAEYAAQMGALFAPMSQIAAGNPHSSTGHVYSAADLAVPSDENRRVCVPYTRRLVSRDQVNQAAAVVLMSVGAARRAGIDPSRWVFLHGYADLREKPMMRRPDLSQAPSAVAAVHSALEMAGIGLRDVDALDIYSCFPIAVSNVADAFGLDPDDPRGLTATGGLPYFGGPGNNYSMHGIAEIVDRARRAPGSFGLVAANGGILSKYSVGVYSTAPAEWRPPTSAAVQRELDAAPDVPITRYADGRAVIESFTVLNPDRADRAGTVIGRLHDGTRFIATAEGDSLLDLLCGPDDPIGRTVYARSSAQANVVTSTRAELDERHPRPTPAFAAEYEHLIVERHGRVLEVTINRPDSRNAISPTTNAELDAVFDAYFADPELWVAILTGAGDKAFSSGNDLAASAGGSGLSMPENGFAGLTARPTLPKPVIAAVNGFALGGGLEIALACHVIIADESATFGLPEVKVGLVAAAGGLVRLPRVLPPALARDMILTGRRVDAAAALAHGLISRVAPRGEVLDTARAVAQEILAASPAAVRASLSTMAAADATPDTVTAVRDSLAVLDDILVSPDTTEGIMAFVQKRPPRWTGR
;
A
#
# COMPACT_ATOMS: atom_id res chain seq x y z
N MET A 1 -39.88 15.25 -0.63
CA MET A 1 -41.25 14.84 -0.24
C MET A 1 -41.23 14.56 1.26
N PRO A 2 -42.20 15.00 2.06
CA PRO A 2 -42.25 14.58 3.45
C PRO A 2 -42.79 13.14 3.51
N PHE A 3 -42.00 12.22 4.06
CA PHE A 3 -42.43 10.83 4.27
C PHE A 3 -43.36 10.76 5.48
N MET A 4 -44.41 9.95 5.33
CA MET A 4 -45.48 9.72 6.28
C MET A 4 -44.95 8.99 7.53
N ASP A 5 -45.43 9.43 8.70
CA ASP A 5 -45.43 8.66 9.94
C ASP A 5 -46.30 7.40 9.77
N ASP A 6 -45.71 6.28 9.39
CA ASP A 6 -46.33 4.96 9.52
C ASP A 6 -45.66 4.22 10.69
N ASN A 7 -46.34 4.21 11.84
CA ASN A 7 -46.00 3.34 12.96
C ASN A 7 -46.23 1.87 12.53
N ILE A 8 -45.18 1.21 12.02
CA ILE A 8 -45.23 -0.21 11.67
C ILE A 8 -45.38 -1.02 12.95
N ALA A 9 -46.52 -1.70 13.11
CA ALA A 9 -46.70 -2.65 14.21
C ALA A 9 -45.81 -3.88 13.99
N ALA A 10 -45.25 -4.46 15.07
CA ALA A 10 -44.34 -5.61 14.99
C ALA A 10 -44.92 -6.86 14.27
N GLY A 11 -46.23 -6.91 14.04
CA GLY A 11 -46.92 -7.96 13.26
C GLY A 11 -46.76 -7.82 11.74
N ASP A 12 -46.55 -6.60 11.23
CA ASP A 12 -46.63 -6.27 9.80
C ASP A 12 -45.26 -6.19 9.10
N ILE A 13 -44.16 -6.39 9.84
CA ILE A 13 -42.79 -6.38 9.31
C ILE A 13 -42.55 -7.57 8.39
N ASP A 14 -41.94 -7.33 7.23
CA ASP A 14 -41.52 -8.38 6.28
C ASP A 14 -40.73 -9.49 7.02
N PRO A 15 -41.15 -10.77 6.95
CA PRO A 15 -40.43 -11.88 7.53
C PRO A 15 -38.95 -11.99 7.13
N ALA A 16 -38.56 -11.45 5.97
CA ALA A 16 -37.17 -11.41 5.50
C ALA A 16 -36.35 -10.26 6.10
N THR A 17 -36.93 -9.38 6.92
CA THR A 17 -36.22 -8.26 7.53
C THR A 17 -35.13 -8.77 8.49
N PRO A 18 -33.86 -8.37 8.34
CA PRO A 18 -32.79 -8.76 9.25
C PRO A 18 -32.84 -7.96 10.55
N ILE A 19 -32.65 -8.67 11.67
CA ILE A 19 -32.61 -8.12 13.01
C ILE A 19 -31.49 -8.76 13.82
N VAL A 20 -30.86 -7.96 14.68
CA VAL A 20 -29.98 -8.47 15.73
C VAL A 20 -30.85 -8.96 16.87
N VAL A 21 -30.69 -10.23 17.25
CA VAL A 21 -31.51 -10.89 18.28
C VAL A 21 -30.72 -11.32 19.50
N GLY A 22 -29.40 -11.43 19.39
CA GLY A 22 -28.51 -11.83 20.48
C GLY A 22 -27.14 -11.19 20.35
N VAL A 23 -26.58 -10.71 21.45
CA VAL A 23 -25.21 -10.20 21.53
C VAL A 23 -24.51 -10.78 22.75
N GLY A 24 -23.21 -11.06 22.65
CA GLY A 24 -22.45 -11.68 23.72
C GLY A 24 -21.02 -11.22 23.74
N GLN A 25 -20.45 -11.12 24.94
CA GLN A 25 -19.08 -10.67 25.17
C GLN A 25 -18.41 -11.58 26.19
N ALA A 26 -17.11 -11.82 25.99
CA ALA A 26 -16.27 -12.56 26.92
C ALA A 26 -14.91 -11.88 27.05
N SER A 27 -14.31 -11.96 28.23
CA SER A 27 -12.99 -11.42 28.52
C SER A 27 -12.30 -12.28 29.57
N GLU A 28 -11.00 -12.43 29.44
CA GLU A 28 -10.15 -13.14 30.39
C GLU A 28 -8.89 -12.29 30.64
N ARG A 29 -8.53 -12.04 31.90
CA ARG A 29 -7.32 -11.29 32.26
C ARG A 29 -6.30 -12.20 32.93
N LEU A 30 -5.02 -11.86 32.78
CA LEU A 30 -3.91 -12.64 33.34
C LEU A 30 -3.91 -12.65 34.88
N ASP A 31 -4.46 -11.61 35.48
CA ASP A 31 -4.56 -11.39 36.92
C ASP A 31 -5.90 -11.84 37.52
N ASP A 32 -6.84 -12.33 36.69
CA ASP A 32 -8.08 -12.92 37.18
C ASP A 32 -7.76 -14.22 37.97
N PRO A 33 -8.37 -14.43 39.15
CA PRO A 33 -8.08 -15.59 40.00
C PRO A 33 -8.41 -16.94 39.35
N ASP A 34 -9.27 -16.94 38.34
CA ASP A 34 -9.71 -18.09 37.58
C ASP A 34 -9.19 -18.12 36.13
N TYR A 35 -8.10 -17.38 35.83
CA TYR A 35 -7.42 -17.39 34.52
C TYR A 35 -7.12 -18.82 34.04
N LYS A 36 -7.62 -19.20 32.86
CA LYS A 36 -7.56 -20.56 32.30
C LYS A 36 -6.62 -20.70 31.12
N MET A 37 -6.00 -19.61 30.65
CA MET A 37 -5.25 -19.58 29.39
C MET A 37 -6.14 -20.11 28.26
N LEU A 38 -7.25 -19.44 27.96
CA LEU A 38 -8.15 -19.88 26.89
C LEU A 38 -7.51 -19.66 25.51
N GLY A 39 -7.76 -20.60 24.60
CA GLY A 39 -7.47 -20.43 23.17
C GLY A 39 -8.55 -19.59 22.49
N GLU A 40 -8.26 -19.12 21.27
CA GLU A 40 -9.16 -18.24 20.48
C GLU A 40 -10.56 -18.87 20.32
N ALA A 41 -10.64 -20.14 19.94
CA ALA A 41 -11.91 -20.84 19.73
C ALA A 41 -12.73 -21.02 21.02
N ASP A 42 -12.06 -21.24 22.15
CA ASP A 42 -12.75 -21.45 23.43
C ASP A 42 -13.31 -20.14 23.97
N LEU A 43 -12.54 -19.06 23.87
CA LEU A 43 -13.00 -17.73 24.26
C LEU A 43 -14.13 -17.24 23.36
N ALA A 44 -14.02 -17.44 22.04
CA ALA A 44 -15.12 -17.18 21.10
C ALA A 44 -16.38 -17.96 21.46
N ALA A 45 -16.26 -19.25 21.78
CA ALA A 45 -17.41 -20.08 22.16
C ALA A 45 -18.11 -19.60 23.44
N ILE A 46 -17.40 -18.96 24.39
CA ILE A 46 -18.02 -18.31 25.55
C ILE A 46 -18.87 -17.13 25.09
N ALA A 47 -18.32 -16.21 24.28
CA ALA A 47 -19.08 -15.07 23.77
C ALA A 47 -20.30 -15.49 22.96
N VAL A 48 -20.20 -16.57 22.16
CA VAL A 48 -21.34 -17.13 21.41
C VAL A 48 -22.42 -17.68 22.33
N ARG A 49 -22.05 -18.39 23.41
CA ARG A 49 -23.02 -18.86 24.40
C ARG A 49 -23.73 -17.71 25.11
N GLU A 50 -23.02 -16.63 25.42
CA GLU A 50 -23.66 -15.41 25.95
C GLU A 50 -24.64 -14.80 24.94
N ALA A 51 -24.27 -14.75 23.65
CA ALA A 51 -25.17 -14.25 22.61
C ALA A 51 -26.41 -15.12 22.41
N PHE A 52 -26.28 -16.44 22.57
CA PHE A 52 -27.40 -17.36 22.58
C PHE A 52 -28.29 -17.18 23.80
N ALA A 53 -27.70 -17.04 25.00
CA ALA A 53 -28.46 -16.78 26.23
C ALA A 53 -29.23 -15.44 26.14
N ASP A 54 -28.64 -14.41 25.54
CA ASP A 54 -29.25 -13.10 25.36
C ASP A 54 -30.51 -13.12 24.46
N THR A 55 -30.67 -14.13 23.60
CA THR A 55 -31.90 -14.30 22.82
C THR A 55 -33.13 -14.63 23.67
N GLY A 56 -32.92 -15.11 24.92
CA GLY A 56 -33.99 -15.48 25.84
C GLY A 56 -34.69 -16.81 25.54
N VAL A 57 -34.20 -17.59 24.58
CA VAL A 57 -34.71 -18.93 24.26
C VAL A 57 -33.63 -20.01 24.46
N ASP A 58 -34.02 -21.27 24.36
CA ASP A 58 -33.08 -22.39 24.53
C ASP A 58 -31.97 -22.35 23.48
N GLN A 59 -30.73 -22.62 23.90
CA GLN A 59 -29.56 -22.58 23.02
C GLN A 59 -29.73 -23.49 21.81
N ALA A 60 -30.30 -24.69 21.99
CA ALA A 60 -30.48 -25.63 20.89
C ALA A 60 -31.46 -25.10 19.83
N ALA A 61 -32.45 -24.29 20.23
CA ALA A 61 -33.40 -23.67 19.31
C ALA A 61 -32.71 -22.62 18.41
N VAL A 62 -31.78 -21.84 18.97
CA VAL A 62 -31.00 -20.87 18.19
C VAL A 62 -29.95 -21.57 17.34
N ALA A 63 -29.15 -22.45 17.94
CA ALA A 63 -28.04 -23.14 17.29
C ALA A 63 -28.48 -23.99 16.09
N GLY A 64 -29.67 -24.62 16.19
CA GLY A 64 -30.25 -25.42 15.10
C GLY A 64 -30.76 -24.60 13.91
N LEU A 65 -30.84 -23.27 14.03
CA LEU A 65 -31.25 -22.37 12.94
C LEU A 65 -30.07 -21.69 12.25
N ILE A 66 -28.88 -21.62 12.87
CA ILE A 66 -27.73 -20.93 12.30
C ILE A 66 -27.26 -21.62 11.03
N ASP A 67 -27.45 -20.96 9.89
CA ASP A 67 -27.05 -21.42 8.57
C ASP A 67 -25.60 -21.03 8.23
N VAL A 68 -25.15 -19.89 8.77
CA VAL A 68 -23.83 -19.32 8.48
C VAL A 68 -23.11 -18.96 9.77
N ALA A 69 -21.85 -19.35 9.89
CA ALA A 69 -20.94 -18.86 10.93
C ALA A 69 -19.78 -18.10 10.30
N ALA A 70 -19.64 -16.81 10.62
CA ALA A 70 -18.59 -15.95 10.11
C ALA A 70 -17.66 -15.48 11.24
N ALA A 71 -16.36 -15.77 11.08
CA ALA A 71 -15.33 -15.38 12.02
C ALA A 71 -14.58 -14.13 11.53
N VAL A 72 -14.42 -13.16 12.43
CA VAL A 72 -13.46 -12.06 12.27
C VAL A 72 -12.06 -12.60 12.51
N ARG A 73 -11.17 -12.33 11.56
CA ARG A 73 -9.78 -12.79 11.59
C ARG A 73 -8.98 -12.16 12.73
N SER A 74 -8.33 -12.96 13.56
CA SER A 74 -7.43 -12.48 14.64
C SER A 74 -6.09 -11.98 14.10
N PHE A 75 -5.31 -11.27 14.93
CA PHE A 75 -3.99 -10.74 14.56
C PHE A 75 -2.99 -11.82 14.13
N GLU A 76 -3.03 -12.98 14.78
CA GLU A 76 -2.17 -14.13 14.49
C GLU A 76 -2.41 -14.74 13.09
N LYS A 77 -3.49 -14.34 12.41
CA LYS A 77 -3.83 -14.77 11.04
C LYS A 77 -3.97 -13.61 10.06
N SER A 78 -3.64 -12.38 10.46
CA SER A 78 -3.97 -11.17 9.71
C SER A 78 -2.98 -10.76 8.60
N SER A 79 -1.87 -11.49 8.43
CA SER A 79 -0.91 -11.23 7.35
C SER A 79 -0.11 -12.49 7.00
N PRO A 80 0.54 -12.54 5.83
CA PRO A 80 1.50 -13.60 5.50
C PRO A 80 2.66 -13.72 6.49
N ALA A 81 2.97 -12.65 7.23
CA ALA A 81 4.04 -12.63 8.23
C ALA A 81 3.55 -12.97 9.65
N SER A 82 2.24 -13.12 9.86
CA SER A 82 1.66 -13.47 11.16
C SER A 82 1.94 -14.93 11.49
N SER A 83 2.00 -15.26 12.79
CA SER A 83 2.15 -16.62 13.29
C SER A 83 1.24 -16.86 14.49
N SER A 84 0.77 -18.09 14.66
CA SER A 84 0.01 -18.57 15.83
C SER A 84 0.90 -19.49 16.68
N PRO A 85 1.80 -18.95 17.53
CA PRO A 85 2.76 -19.71 18.33
C PRO A 85 2.16 -20.74 19.30
N LEU A 86 0.88 -20.60 19.68
CA LEU A 86 0.19 -21.57 20.53
C LEU A 86 -0.72 -22.51 19.74
N GLY A 87 -0.61 -22.54 18.41
CA GLY A 87 -1.52 -23.32 17.56
C GLY A 87 -2.90 -22.68 17.42
N ARG A 88 -3.69 -23.18 16.46
CA ARG A 88 -5.08 -22.78 16.23
C ARG A 88 -5.84 -23.87 15.46
N PRO A 89 -7.18 -23.86 15.48
CA PRO A 89 -7.97 -24.63 14.53
C PRO A 89 -7.68 -24.26 13.07
N ASP A 90 -7.69 -25.25 12.18
CA ASP A 90 -7.60 -25.03 10.74
C ASP A 90 -8.90 -24.53 10.11
N ASN A 91 -10.01 -24.61 10.84
CA ASN A 91 -11.31 -24.03 10.47
C ASN A 91 -11.96 -23.41 11.71
N MET A 92 -11.70 -22.11 11.96
CA MET A 92 -12.17 -21.42 13.18
C MET A 92 -13.70 -21.34 13.30
N PRO A 93 -14.47 -20.96 12.25
CA PRO A 93 -15.93 -20.97 12.32
C PRO A 93 -16.51 -22.33 12.73
N ARG A 94 -16.00 -23.43 12.16
CA ARG A 94 -16.49 -24.77 12.51
C ARG A 94 -16.03 -25.25 13.88
N ALA A 95 -14.83 -24.86 14.32
CA ALA A 95 -14.33 -25.15 15.66
C ALA A 95 -15.26 -24.57 16.74
N VAL A 96 -15.69 -23.32 16.55
CA VAL A 96 -16.63 -22.64 17.44
C VAL A 96 -18.04 -23.22 17.30
N ALA A 97 -18.47 -23.58 16.09
CA ALA A 97 -19.75 -24.24 15.86
C ALA A 97 -19.89 -25.55 16.64
N GLN A 98 -18.89 -26.44 16.58
CA GLN A 98 -18.90 -27.71 17.33
C GLN A 98 -18.98 -27.47 18.85
N ARG A 99 -18.25 -26.48 19.37
CA ARG A 99 -18.25 -26.11 20.80
C ARG A 99 -19.58 -25.51 21.29
N THR A 100 -20.45 -25.11 20.38
CA THR A 100 -21.70 -24.40 20.67
C THR A 100 -22.94 -25.15 20.16
N GLY A 101 -22.76 -26.35 19.62
CA GLY A 101 -23.85 -27.22 19.17
C GLY A 101 -24.47 -26.80 17.85
N MET A 102 -23.76 -26.02 17.03
CA MET A 102 -24.19 -25.63 15.68
C MET A 102 -23.60 -26.56 14.61
N ASP A 103 -24.30 -26.65 13.48
CA ASP A 103 -23.78 -27.27 12.25
C ASP A 103 -24.08 -26.38 11.02
N PRO A 104 -23.36 -25.26 10.86
CA PRO A 104 -23.66 -24.29 9.81
C PRO A 104 -23.33 -24.86 8.43
N ARG A 105 -24.21 -24.56 7.46
CA ARG A 105 -24.00 -24.87 6.03
C ARG A 105 -22.78 -24.15 5.49
N HIS A 106 -22.59 -22.88 5.88
CA HIS A 106 -21.49 -22.05 5.44
C HIS A 106 -20.65 -21.55 6.62
N ALA A 107 -19.34 -21.75 6.51
CA ALA A 107 -18.32 -21.19 7.39
C ALA A 107 -17.48 -20.18 6.62
N VAL A 108 -17.31 -18.98 7.17
CA VAL A 108 -16.60 -17.86 6.54
C VAL A 108 -15.53 -17.34 7.49
N GLU A 109 -14.32 -17.11 6.98
CA GLU A 109 -13.27 -16.36 7.68
C GLU A 109 -13.01 -15.06 6.93
N GLU A 110 -13.33 -13.93 7.58
CA GLU A 110 -13.32 -12.60 6.97
C GLU A 110 -11.89 -12.07 6.74
N VAL A 111 -11.77 -11.01 5.94
CA VAL A 111 -10.54 -10.25 5.75
C VAL A 111 -10.09 -9.52 7.01
N THR A 112 -8.82 -9.16 7.08
CA THR A 112 -8.25 -8.35 8.16
C THR A 112 -8.82 -6.93 8.18
N GLY A 113 -9.20 -6.46 9.36
CA GLY A 113 -9.40 -5.04 9.64
C GLY A 113 -10.54 -4.80 10.63
N GLY A 114 -10.40 -3.76 11.46
CA GLY A 114 -11.37 -3.40 12.50
C GLY A 114 -12.77 -3.01 11.99
N GLN A 115 -12.94 -2.77 10.68
CA GLN A 115 -14.26 -2.54 10.07
C GLN A 115 -15.09 -3.83 9.98
N SER A 116 -14.43 -5.00 9.99
CA SER A 116 -15.04 -6.28 9.64
C SER A 116 -16.30 -6.65 10.44
N PRO A 117 -16.41 -6.41 11.76
CA PRO A 117 -17.64 -6.73 12.49
C PRO A 117 -18.88 -6.01 11.92
N GLN A 118 -18.76 -4.72 11.63
CA GLN A 118 -19.88 -3.92 11.13
C GLN A 118 -20.18 -4.23 9.66
N HIS A 119 -19.14 -4.45 8.85
CA HIS A 119 -19.29 -4.91 7.46
C HIS A 119 -20.05 -6.24 7.39
N LEU A 120 -19.71 -7.20 8.26
CA LEU A 120 -20.37 -8.49 8.31
C LEU A 120 -21.85 -8.38 8.68
N VAL A 121 -22.22 -7.47 9.59
CA VAL A 121 -23.64 -7.19 9.91
C VAL A 121 -24.37 -6.65 8.68
N ALA A 122 -23.77 -5.71 7.95
CA ALA A 122 -24.37 -5.12 6.75
C ALA A 122 -24.52 -6.17 5.61
N GLU A 123 -23.47 -6.94 5.35
CA GLU A 123 -23.42 -7.97 4.32
C GLU A 123 -24.45 -9.07 4.59
N PHE A 124 -24.41 -9.68 5.78
CA PHE A 124 -25.35 -10.76 6.10
C PHE A 124 -26.76 -10.26 6.34
N GLY A 125 -26.94 -8.98 6.70
CA GLY A 125 -28.25 -8.32 6.64
C GLY A 125 -28.81 -8.30 5.22
N ALA A 126 -27.98 -7.98 4.22
CA ALA A 126 -28.39 -8.01 2.82
C ALA A 126 -28.71 -9.42 2.32
N GLU A 127 -27.93 -10.43 2.72
CA GLU A 127 -28.20 -11.83 2.37
C GLU A 127 -29.52 -12.34 3.00
N ILE A 128 -29.82 -11.94 4.23
CA ILE A 128 -31.10 -12.23 4.89
C ILE A 128 -32.26 -11.51 4.19
N GLY A 129 -32.11 -10.21 3.94
CA GLY A 129 -33.11 -9.40 3.24
C GLY A 129 -33.39 -9.88 1.80
N ALA A 130 -32.42 -10.54 1.17
CA ALA A 130 -32.58 -11.19 -0.13
C ALA A 130 -33.18 -12.61 -0.04
N GLY A 131 -33.34 -13.16 1.16
CA GLY A 131 -33.86 -14.51 1.40
C GLY A 131 -32.88 -15.64 1.09
N HIS A 132 -31.57 -15.35 1.02
CA HIS A 132 -30.54 -16.37 0.76
C HIS A 132 -30.16 -17.16 2.02
N THR A 133 -30.32 -16.55 3.19
CA THR A 133 -30.07 -17.16 4.50
C THR A 133 -31.07 -16.63 5.53
N ASP A 134 -31.32 -17.37 6.61
CA ASP A 134 -32.31 -17.01 7.62
C ASP A 134 -31.70 -16.65 8.98
N ALA A 135 -30.56 -17.25 9.33
CA ALA A 135 -29.86 -16.96 10.58
C ALA A 135 -28.34 -17.09 10.45
N VAL A 136 -27.63 -16.14 11.03
CA VAL A 136 -26.19 -15.98 10.92
C VAL A 136 -25.59 -15.70 12.29
N LEU A 137 -24.48 -16.38 12.60
CA LEU A 137 -23.62 -16.05 13.72
C LEU A 137 -22.38 -15.31 13.21
N LEU A 138 -22.12 -14.15 13.79
CA LEU A 138 -20.88 -13.40 13.63
C LEU A 138 -20.11 -13.47 14.94
N PHE A 139 -18.81 -13.72 14.90
CA PHE A 139 -17.99 -13.70 16.11
C PHE A 139 -16.53 -13.36 15.83
N GLY A 140 -15.80 -13.01 16.87
CA GLY A 140 -14.34 -12.89 16.81
C GLY A 140 -13.73 -12.97 18.20
N ALA A 141 -12.46 -13.32 18.26
CA ALA A 141 -11.71 -13.41 19.50
C ALA A 141 -10.24 -13.05 19.26
N GLU A 142 -9.63 -12.47 20.29
CA GLU A 142 -8.20 -12.18 20.35
C GLU A 142 -7.67 -12.67 21.70
N VAL A 143 -6.49 -13.31 21.71
CA VAL A 143 -5.90 -13.93 22.92
C VAL A 143 -4.42 -13.54 23.11
N MET A 144 -4.07 -12.33 22.70
CA MET A 144 -2.68 -11.85 22.69
C MET A 144 -2.04 -11.79 24.09
N SER A 145 -2.83 -11.60 25.15
CA SER A 145 -2.31 -11.67 26.52
C SER A 145 -1.85 -13.09 26.85
N THR A 146 -2.66 -14.11 26.54
CA THR A 146 -2.29 -15.53 26.69
C THR A 146 -1.04 -15.86 25.89
N VAL A 147 -1.00 -15.46 24.61
CA VAL A 147 0.13 -15.69 23.71
C VAL A 147 1.43 -15.11 24.27
N ARG A 148 1.40 -13.87 24.78
CA ARG A 148 2.58 -13.21 25.36
C ARG A 148 2.98 -13.82 26.69
N ALA A 149 2.04 -14.20 27.55
CA ALA A 149 2.32 -14.83 28.84
C ALA A 149 2.95 -16.22 28.65
N ALA A 150 2.40 -17.02 27.73
CA ALA A 150 2.88 -18.38 27.45
C ALA A 150 4.31 -18.42 26.90
N LYS A 151 4.79 -17.38 26.20
CA LYS A 151 6.20 -17.30 25.76
C LYS A 151 7.22 -17.38 26.92
N LYS A 152 6.80 -17.04 28.14
CA LYS A 152 7.64 -17.07 29.34
C LYS A 152 7.45 -18.33 30.19
N SER A 153 6.57 -19.26 29.76
CA SER A 153 6.20 -20.46 30.50
C SER A 153 6.80 -21.72 29.88
N ASP A 154 7.20 -22.68 30.72
CA ASP A 154 7.67 -24.00 30.29
C ASP A 154 6.52 -24.93 29.87
N SER A 155 5.29 -24.70 30.38
CA SER A 155 4.09 -25.46 30.04
C SER A 155 3.17 -24.65 29.11
N ARG A 156 3.51 -24.62 27.82
CA ARG A 156 2.73 -23.90 26.80
C ARG A 156 1.56 -24.77 26.31
N PRO A 157 0.32 -24.24 26.30
CA PRO A 157 -0.81 -24.93 25.68
C PRO A 157 -0.63 -25.00 24.15
N ASP A 158 -1.24 -26.01 23.53
CA ASP A 158 -1.34 -26.17 22.09
C ASP A 158 -2.82 -26.25 21.69
N TYR A 159 -3.29 -25.24 20.98
CA TYR A 159 -4.65 -25.11 20.46
C TYR A 159 -4.75 -25.54 18.99
N THR A 160 -3.75 -26.26 18.47
CA THR A 160 -3.80 -26.83 17.12
C THR A 160 -4.92 -27.87 17.05
N GLU A 161 -5.87 -27.63 16.15
CA GLU A 161 -7.02 -28.51 15.96
C GLU A 161 -7.26 -28.75 14.47
N LYS A 162 -7.58 -30.01 14.12
CA LYS A 162 -7.98 -30.41 12.77
C LYS A 162 -9.48 -30.62 12.74
N VAL A 163 -10.20 -29.61 12.28
CA VAL A 163 -11.67 -29.58 12.23
C VAL A 163 -12.17 -29.97 10.84
N GLY A 164 -11.49 -29.50 9.78
CA GLY A 164 -11.88 -29.76 8.39
C GLY A 164 -13.23 -29.12 8.00
N GLY A 165 -13.90 -29.68 6.99
CA GLY A 165 -15.19 -29.19 6.47
C GLY A 165 -15.07 -28.00 5.51
N GLN A 166 -16.23 -27.50 5.05
CA GLN A 166 -16.27 -26.31 4.18
C GLN A 166 -15.77 -25.08 4.94
N LEU A 167 -14.96 -24.25 4.27
CA LEU A 167 -14.50 -22.93 4.74
C LEU A 167 -14.33 -22.01 3.53
N GLU A 168 -14.93 -20.84 3.59
CA GLU A 168 -14.63 -19.71 2.71
C GLU A 168 -13.62 -18.80 3.41
N ASP A 169 -12.33 -18.97 3.11
CA ASP A 169 -11.29 -18.06 3.57
C ASP A 169 -11.15 -16.91 2.56
N ARG A 170 -11.57 -15.70 2.95
CA ARG A 170 -11.54 -14.50 2.09
C ARG A 170 -10.15 -13.88 1.93
N GLY A 171 -9.13 -14.50 2.51
CA GLY A 171 -7.76 -14.03 2.51
C GLY A 171 -7.55 -12.84 3.43
N PHE A 172 -6.38 -12.20 3.31
CA PHE A 172 -5.99 -11.13 4.24
C PHE A 172 -6.69 -9.79 3.96
N GLY A 173 -7.07 -9.50 2.71
CA GLY A 173 -7.67 -8.21 2.32
C GLY A 173 -6.81 -6.97 2.67
N ILE A 174 -5.49 -7.11 2.59
CA ILE A 174 -4.47 -6.07 2.90
C ILE A 174 -3.93 -5.34 1.67
N ALA A 175 -4.44 -5.66 0.47
CA ALA A 175 -4.03 -5.00 -0.76
C ALA A 175 -4.26 -3.47 -0.67
N GLY A 176 -3.22 -2.69 -0.97
CA GLY A 176 -3.27 -1.23 -0.94
C GLY A 176 -3.16 -0.59 0.46
N LEU A 177 -3.06 -1.38 1.55
CA LEU A 177 -2.86 -0.84 2.90
C LEU A 177 -1.42 -0.38 3.17
N THR A 178 -0.45 -1.09 2.58
CA THR A 178 0.98 -0.77 2.68
C THR A 178 1.64 -1.12 1.36
N SER A 179 2.42 -0.18 0.81
CA SER A 179 3.21 -0.35 -0.40
C SER A 179 4.62 -0.87 -0.10
N VAL A 180 5.29 -1.43 -1.11
CA VAL A 180 6.69 -1.85 -1.00
C VAL A 180 7.60 -0.68 -0.62
N ASP A 181 7.31 0.51 -1.13
CA ASP A 181 8.10 1.70 -0.81
C ASP A 181 7.89 2.13 0.64
N GLU A 182 6.68 2.03 1.21
CA GLU A 182 6.48 2.25 2.65
C GLU A 182 7.27 1.25 3.51
N VAL A 183 7.25 -0.05 3.16
CA VAL A 183 8.01 -1.08 3.87
C VAL A 183 9.52 -0.80 3.82
N ARG A 184 10.06 -0.41 2.66
CA ARG A 184 11.49 -0.08 2.49
C ARG A 184 11.96 1.06 3.40
N HIS A 185 11.07 1.97 3.77
CA HIS A 185 11.39 3.14 4.61
C HIS A 185 10.87 2.99 6.05
N GLY A 186 10.62 1.76 6.51
CA GLY A 186 10.25 1.46 7.89
C GLY A 186 8.78 1.78 8.25
N VAL A 187 7.95 2.15 7.27
CA VAL A 187 6.53 2.48 7.45
C VAL A 187 5.68 1.23 7.20
N MET A 188 5.74 0.29 8.13
CA MET A 188 5.01 -0.98 8.02
C MET A 188 3.99 -1.18 9.15
N VAL A 189 4.27 -0.61 10.32
CA VAL A 189 3.39 -0.74 11.49
C VAL A 189 2.35 0.38 11.53
N PRO A 190 1.10 0.11 11.98
CA PRO A 190 0.05 1.12 11.98
C PRO A 190 0.43 2.43 12.68
N ILE A 191 1.15 2.37 13.80
CA ILE A 191 1.55 3.59 14.54
C ILE A 191 2.37 4.57 13.70
N ALA A 192 3.22 4.07 12.79
CA ALA A 192 4.00 4.92 11.90
C ALA A 192 3.11 5.58 10.83
N GLN A 193 2.18 4.83 10.25
CA GLN A 193 1.25 5.33 9.23
C GLN A 193 0.24 6.32 9.82
N TYR A 194 -0.37 6.00 10.97
CA TYR A 194 -1.26 6.93 11.67
C TYR A 194 -0.53 8.20 12.14
N SER A 195 0.74 8.09 12.53
CA SER A 195 1.58 9.24 12.88
C SER A 195 1.74 10.23 11.72
N ILE A 196 1.90 9.72 10.49
CA ILE A 196 1.94 10.54 9.28
C ILE A 196 0.63 11.31 9.10
N LEU A 197 -0.54 10.66 9.25
CA LEU A 197 -1.83 11.34 9.11
C LEU A 197 -2.05 12.38 10.21
N GLU A 198 -1.69 12.04 11.44
CA GLU A 198 -1.87 12.88 12.63
C GLU A 198 -0.99 14.13 12.59
N ASN A 199 0.27 14.01 12.16
CA ASN A 199 1.14 15.17 11.96
C ASN A 199 0.62 16.09 10.84
N ALA A 200 0.09 15.52 9.75
CA ALA A 200 -0.55 16.31 8.70
C ALA A 200 -1.78 17.07 9.22
N ARG A 201 -2.61 16.42 10.06
CA ARG A 201 -3.77 17.07 10.70
C ARG A 201 -3.36 18.18 11.66
N ARG A 202 -2.36 17.95 12.51
CA ARG A 202 -1.81 18.99 13.38
C ARG A 202 -1.40 20.23 12.59
N HIS A 203 -0.69 20.02 11.48
CA HIS A 203 -0.24 21.11 10.61
C HIS A 203 -1.40 21.86 9.97
N ARG A 204 -2.39 21.16 9.38
CA ARG A 204 -3.60 21.77 8.79
C ARG A 204 -4.34 22.65 9.80
N LEU A 205 -4.40 22.23 11.07
CA LEU A 205 -5.05 22.97 12.14
C LEU A 205 -4.20 24.11 12.73
N GLY A 206 -2.95 24.28 12.28
CA GLY A 206 -2.04 25.32 12.78
C GLY A 206 -1.72 25.19 14.27
N ARG A 207 -1.77 23.98 14.84
CA ARG A 207 -1.58 23.75 16.27
C ARG A 207 -0.11 23.48 16.59
N SER A 208 0.36 24.09 17.69
CA SER A 208 1.62 23.66 18.30
C SER A 208 1.53 22.22 18.79
N ARG A 209 2.67 21.57 18.99
CA ARG A 209 2.72 20.18 19.47
C ARG A 209 2.09 20.03 20.86
N ALA A 210 2.31 21.01 21.75
CA ALA A 210 1.76 20.99 23.10
C ALA A 210 0.24 21.12 23.10
N GLU A 211 -0.31 22.06 22.32
CA GLU A 211 -1.77 22.22 22.17
C GLU A 211 -2.40 20.96 21.57
N TYR A 212 -1.77 20.39 20.54
CA TYR A 212 -2.29 19.20 19.88
C TYR A 212 -2.23 17.96 20.79
N ALA A 213 -1.17 17.80 21.59
CA ALA A 213 -1.08 16.74 22.59
C ALA A 213 -2.18 16.88 23.65
N ALA A 214 -2.43 18.11 24.14
CA ALA A 214 -3.51 18.37 25.08
C ALA A 214 -4.88 18.05 24.48
N GLN A 215 -5.12 18.37 23.20
CA GLN A 215 -6.35 18.00 22.49
C GLN A 215 -6.53 16.48 22.36
N MET A 216 -5.47 15.74 22.01
CA MET A 216 -5.54 14.28 21.97
C MET A 216 -5.85 13.69 23.35
N GLY A 217 -5.25 14.24 24.42
CA GLY A 217 -5.53 13.85 25.80
C GLY A 217 -6.98 14.13 26.20
N ALA A 218 -7.52 15.31 25.86
CA ALA A 218 -8.91 15.66 26.13
C ALA A 218 -9.89 14.75 25.38
N LEU A 219 -9.60 14.42 24.13
CA LEU A 219 -10.42 13.51 23.32
C LEU A 219 -10.55 12.11 23.94
N PHE A 220 -9.49 11.61 24.57
CA PHE A 220 -9.42 10.22 25.01
C PHE A 220 -9.68 10.03 26.51
N ALA A 221 -9.52 11.05 27.35
CA ALA A 221 -9.76 10.95 28.79
C ALA A 221 -11.19 10.44 29.13
N PRO A 222 -12.27 10.95 28.52
CA PRO A 222 -13.62 10.44 28.77
C PRO A 222 -13.79 8.95 28.43
N MET A 223 -13.08 8.46 27.40
CA MET A 223 -13.12 7.06 27.01
C MET A 223 -12.57 6.15 28.11
N SER A 224 -11.50 6.57 28.79
CA SER A 224 -10.93 5.82 29.92
C SER A 224 -11.90 5.71 31.10
N GLN A 225 -12.73 6.75 31.32
CA GLN A 225 -13.76 6.73 32.35
C GLN A 225 -14.87 5.72 32.02
N ILE A 226 -15.30 5.67 30.75
CA ILE A 226 -16.29 4.68 30.29
C ILE A 226 -15.70 3.26 30.39
N ALA A 227 -14.44 3.08 29.96
CA ALA A 227 -13.75 1.79 30.06
C ALA A 227 -13.61 1.30 31.50
N ALA A 228 -13.41 2.18 32.48
CA ALA A 228 -13.29 1.79 33.88
C ALA A 228 -14.59 1.18 34.45
N GLY A 229 -15.75 1.59 33.92
CA GLY A 229 -17.04 1.03 34.27
C GLY A 229 -17.44 -0.22 33.46
N ASN A 230 -16.69 -0.58 32.42
CA ASN A 230 -17.03 -1.70 31.56
C ASN A 230 -16.42 -3.02 32.10
N PRO A 231 -17.24 -4.05 32.40
CA PRO A 231 -16.78 -5.32 32.99
C PRO A 231 -15.85 -6.13 32.07
N HIS A 232 -15.83 -5.84 30.77
CA HIS A 232 -14.94 -6.50 29.81
C HIS A 232 -13.62 -5.74 29.59
N SER A 233 -13.46 -4.56 30.20
CA SER A 233 -12.29 -3.71 30.03
C SER A 233 -11.00 -4.33 30.57
N SER A 234 -9.89 -4.11 29.87
CA SER A 234 -8.60 -4.72 30.20
C SER A 234 -7.83 -4.05 31.34
N THR A 235 -8.10 -2.78 31.68
CA THR A 235 -7.26 -2.06 32.66
C THR A 235 -7.99 -1.34 33.77
N GLY A 236 -9.27 -1.03 33.69
CA GLY A 236 -10.02 -0.38 34.79
C GLY A 236 -9.52 1.01 35.22
N HIS A 237 -8.43 1.53 34.64
CA HIS A 237 -7.79 2.78 35.05
C HIS A 237 -8.44 3.97 34.36
N VAL A 238 -8.73 5.01 35.13
CA VAL A 238 -9.17 6.32 34.63
C VAL A 238 -7.96 7.23 34.51
N TYR A 239 -7.84 7.94 33.39
CA TYR A 239 -6.78 8.89 33.13
C TYR A 239 -7.33 10.30 32.93
N SER A 240 -6.64 11.30 33.47
CA SER A 240 -6.89 12.69 33.08
C SER A 240 -6.31 12.99 31.69
N ALA A 241 -6.76 14.07 31.06
CA ALA A 241 -6.19 14.52 29.79
C ALA A 241 -4.66 14.75 29.88
N ALA A 242 -4.19 15.26 31.01
CA ALA A 242 -2.76 15.47 31.26
C ALA A 242 -1.99 14.15 31.39
N ASP A 243 -2.57 13.13 32.06
CA ASP A 243 -1.95 11.80 32.19
C ASP A 243 -1.73 11.11 30.85
N LEU A 244 -2.54 11.45 29.85
CA LEU A 244 -2.46 10.94 28.48
C LEU A 244 -1.49 11.77 27.63
N ALA A 245 -1.58 13.11 27.71
CA ALA A 245 -0.86 14.03 26.85
C ALA A 245 0.62 14.21 27.24
N VAL A 246 0.93 14.24 28.54
CA VAL A 246 2.25 14.60 29.05
C VAL A 246 3.14 13.35 29.12
N PRO A 247 4.31 13.35 28.45
CA PRO A 247 5.26 12.25 28.57
C PRO A 247 5.79 12.08 29.99
N SER A 248 5.94 10.82 30.41
CA SER A 248 6.58 10.41 31.67
C SER A 248 7.25 9.05 31.48
N ASP A 249 7.96 8.54 32.48
CA ASP A 249 8.60 7.21 32.39
C ASP A 249 7.57 6.10 32.07
N GLU A 250 6.36 6.20 32.64
CA GLU A 250 5.25 5.27 32.40
C GLU A 250 4.43 5.59 31.14
N ASN A 251 4.56 6.80 30.60
CA ASN A 251 3.84 7.28 29.42
C ASN A 251 4.78 7.90 28.36
N ARG A 252 5.91 7.25 28.09
CA ARG A 252 6.90 7.74 27.14
C ARG A 252 6.30 7.97 25.74
N ARG A 253 6.94 8.82 24.93
CA ARG A 253 6.62 8.93 23.51
C ARG A 253 7.08 7.67 22.78
N VAL A 254 6.14 7.00 22.12
CA VAL A 254 6.40 5.77 21.35
C VAL A 254 6.60 6.07 19.87
N CYS A 255 5.95 7.13 19.39
CA CYS A 255 6.08 7.66 18.05
C CYS A 255 5.61 9.10 18.07
N VAL A 256 6.16 10.02 17.29
CA VAL A 256 5.65 11.41 17.25
C VAL A 256 4.30 11.45 16.52
N PRO A 257 3.19 11.96 17.09
CA PRO A 257 3.09 12.72 18.34
C PRO A 257 2.59 11.92 19.57
N TYR A 258 2.42 10.62 19.44
CA TYR A 258 1.84 9.73 20.44
C TYR A 258 2.72 9.38 21.65
N THR A 259 2.11 9.49 22.83
CA THR A 259 2.55 8.80 24.04
C THR A 259 1.98 7.38 24.10
N ARG A 260 2.54 6.53 24.97
CA ARG A 260 2.12 5.12 25.11
C ARG A 260 0.63 4.94 25.44
N ARG A 261 0.02 5.86 26.19
CA ARG A 261 -1.38 5.77 26.65
C ARG A 261 -2.39 6.34 25.65
N LEU A 262 -1.93 6.94 24.55
CA LEU A 262 -2.79 7.44 23.46
C LEU A 262 -2.97 6.43 22.33
N VAL A 263 -2.33 5.25 22.40
CA VAL A 263 -2.38 4.23 21.36
C VAL A 263 -3.06 2.96 21.88
N SER A 264 -3.69 2.21 20.97
CA SER A 264 -4.36 0.96 21.28
C SER A 264 -3.48 -0.03 22.07
N ARG A 265 -4.12 -0.73 23.01
CA ARG A 265 -3.51 -1.82 23.78
C ARG A 265 -3.94 -3.17 23.20
N ASP A 266 -3.06 -3.79 22.43
CA ASP A 266 -3.28 -5.10 21.78
C ASP A 266 -3.21 -6.29 22.75
N GLN A 267 -2.71 -6.09 23.97
CA GLN A 267 -2.49 -7.16 24.96
C GLN A 267 -3.77 -7.42 25.77
N VAL A 268 -4.70 -8.15 25.15
CA VAL A 268 -5.99 -8.53 25.75
C VAL A 268 -6.37 -9.97 25.38
N ASN A 269 -7.21 -10.59 26.21
CA ASN A 269 -8.03 -11.72 25.80
C ASN A 269 -9.50 -11.30 25.83
N GLN A 270 -10.10 -11.05 24.67
CA GLN A 270 -11.50 -10.61 24.56
C GLN A 270 -12.14 -11.24 23.32
N ALA A 271 -13.43 -11.55 23.42
CA ALA A 271 -14.25 -12.04 22.33
C ALA A 271 -15.64 -11.42 22.36
N ALA A 272 -16.27 -11.33 21.20
CA ALA A 272 -17.65 -10.90 21.05
C ALA A 272 -18.35 -11.72 19.96
N ALA A 273 -19.67 -11.79 20.05
CA ALA A 273 -20.53 -12.45 19.09
C ALA A 273 -21.86 -11.70 18.89
N VAL A 274 -22.41 -11.80 17.68
CA VAL A 274 -23.70 -11.23 17.28
C VAL A 274 -24.49 -12.31 16.53
N VAL A 275 -25.76 -12.49 16.93
CA VAL A 275 -26.72 -13.36 16.25
C VAL A 275 -27.65 -12.46 15.43
N LEU A 276 -27.60 -12.63 14.11
CA LEU A 276 -28.46 -11.97 13.15
C LEU A 276 -29.49 -12.96 12.61
N MET A 277 -30.76 -12.58 12.56
CA MET A 277 -31.84 -13.44 12.06
C MET A 277 -32.80 -12.64 11.18
N SER A 278 -33.48 -13.33 10.27
CA SER A 278 -34.72 -12.83 9.69
C SER A 278 -35.81 -12.75 10.79
N VAL A 279 -36.72 -11.78 10.70
CA VAL A 279 -37.91 -11.71 11.59
C VAL A 279 -38.66 -13.05 11.59
N GLY A 280 -38.75 -13.70 10.43
CA GLY A 280 -39.34 -15.03 10.28
C GLY A 280 -38.62 -16.10 11.11
N ALA A 281 -37.28 -16.15 11.05
CA ALA A 281 -36.48 -17.08 11.84
C ALA A 281 -36.59 -16.81 13.34
N ALA A 282 -36.54 -15.54 13.75
CA ALA A 282 -36.70 -15.15 15.16
C ALA A 282 -38.07 -15.58 15.73
N ARG A 283 -39.15 -15.41 14.95
CA ARG A 283 -40.49 -15.88 15.33
C ARG A 283 -40.55 -17.40 15.44
N ARG A 284 -39.93 -18.16 14.52
CA ARG A 284 -39.85 -19.63 14.60
C ARG A 284 -39.07 -20.12 15.83
N ALA A 285 -38.02 -19.39 16.21
CA ALA A 285 -37.23 -19.65 17.41
C ALA A 285 -37.98 -19.29 18.72
N GLY A 286 -39.06 -18.52 18.63
CA GLY A 286 -39.82 -18.04 19.79
C GLY A 286 -39.16 -16.86 20.52
N ILE A 287 -38.29 -16.11 19.84
CA ILE A 287 -37.58 -14.96 20.43
C ILE A 287 -38.56 -13.79 20.62
N ASP A 288 -38.59 -13.25 21.84
CA ASP A 288 -39.45 -12.12 22.20
C ASP A 288 -39.10 -10.86 21.37
N PRO A 289 -40.10 -10.18 20.75
CA PRO A 289 -39.86 -8.97 19.96
C PRO A 289 -39.14 -7.84 20.69
N SER A 290 -39.21 -7.77 22.02
CA SER A 290 -38.44 -6.80 22.81
C SER A 290 -36.92 -6.97 22.72
N ARG A 291 -36.44 -8.12 22.23
CA ARG A 291 -35.03 -8.38 21.94
C ARG A 291 -34.61 -7.90 20.56
N TRP A 292 -35.53 -7.55 19.67
CA TRP A 292 -35.19 -7.25 18.27
C TRP A 292 -34.57 -5.86 18.15
N VAL A 293 -33.41 -5.77 17.52
CA VAL A 293 -32.77 -4.50 17.14
C VAL A 293 -32.57 -4.48 15.63
N PHE A 294 -33.09 -3.45 14.99
CA PHE A 294 -33.07 -3.25 13.54
C PHE A 294 -31.83 -2.45 13.14
N LEU A 295 -31.26 -2.80 11.99
CA LEU A 295 -30.24 -1.99 11.32
C LEU A 295 -30.96 -0.97 10.41
N HIS A 296 -31.12 0.25 10.91
CA HIS A 296 -31.85 1.33 10.21
C HIS A 296 -31.05 1.93 9.06
N GLY A 297 -29.73 1.93 9.17
CA GLY A 297 -28.86 2.46 8.15
C GLY A 297 -27.45 1.93 8.28
N TYR A 298 -26.78 1.78 7.14
CA TYR A 298 -25.43 1.25 7.08
C TYR A 298 -24.70 1.72 5.84
N ALA A 299 -23.37 1.71 5.91
CA ALA A 299 -22.51 2.05 4.78
C ALA A 299 -21.14 1.41 4.93
N ASP A 300 -20.53 1.06 3.80
CA ASP A 300 -19.21 0.42 3.70
C ASP A 300 -18.40 1.09 2.61
N LEU A 301 -17.39 1.87 3.00
CA LEU A 301 -16.59 2.66 2.06
C LEU A 301 -15.09 2.41 2.27
N ARG A 302 -14.32 2.69 1.22
CA ARG A 302 -12.87 2.52 1.18
C ARG A 302 -12.20 3.82 0.77
N GLU A 303 -11.04 4.05 1.36
CA GLU A 303 -10.18 5.19 1.05
C GLU A 303 -9.10 4.79 0.03
N LYS A 304 -8.57 5.80 -0.66
CA LYS A 304 -7.37 5.64 -1.47
C LYS A 304 -6.18 5.18 -0.59
N PRO A 305 -5.22 4.44 -1.17
CA PRO A 305 -3.95 4.15 -0.50
C PRO A 305 -3.31 5.43 0.03
N MET A 306 -2.72 5.39 1.23
CA MET A 306 -2.25 6.58 1.97
C MET A 306 -1.46 7.55 1.10
N MET A 307 -0.44 7.05 0.39
CA MET A 307 0.44 7.86 -0.45
C MET A 307 -0.24 8.51 -1.67
N ARG A 308 -1.46 8.09 -2.02
CA ARG A 308 -2.24 8.65 -3.15
C ARG A 308 -3.33 9.62 -2.70
N ARG A 309 -3.60 9.73 -1.41
CA ARG A 309 -4.64 10.62 -0.88
C ARG A 309 -4.31 12.08 -1.22
N PRO A 310 -5.28 12.87 -1.70
CA PRO A 310 -5.10 14.31 -1.91
C PRO A 310 -4.62 15.04 -0.67
N ASP A 311 -5.21 14.73 0.48
CA ASP A 311 -4.87 15.26 1.80
C ASP A 311 -4.59 14.11 2.77
N LEU A 312 -3.40 14.08 3.36
CA LEU A 312 -3.01 13.06 4.35
C LEU A 312 -3.70 13.27 5.70
N SER A 313 -4.24 14.45 5.96
CA SER A 313 -4.87 14.80 7.24
C SER A 313 -6.35 14.42 7.34
N GLN A 314 -6.92 13.85 6.28
CA GLN A 314 -8.34 13.55 6.17
C GLN A 314 -8.57 12.17 5.56
N ALA A 315 -9.71 11.58 5.90
CA ALA A 315 -10.28 10.41 5.26
C ALA A 315 -11.76 10.68 4.93
N PRO A 316 -12.04 11.28 3.75
CA PRO A 316 -13.40 11.57 3.31
C PRO A 316 -14.31 10.33 3.26
N SER A 317 -13.76 9.15 2.97
CA SER A 317 -14.52 7.89 2.98
C SER A 317 -15.19 7.61 4.33
N ALA A 318 -14.52 7.88 5.45
CA ALA A 318 -15.09 7.68 6.78
C ALA A 318 -16.26 8.63 7.07
N VAL A 319 -16.12 9.91 6.66
CA VAL A 319 -17.17 10.92 6.81
C VAL A 319 -18.38 10.57 5.94
N ALA A 320 -18.13 10.19 4.69
CA ALA A 320 -19.15 9.78 3.74
C ALA A 320 -19.91 8.53 4.22
N ALA A 321 -19.24 7.59 4.89
CA ALA A 321 -19.88 6.39 5.42
C ALA A 321 -20.84 6.74 6.56
N VAL A 322 -20.43 7.60 7.50
CA VAL A 322 -21.31 8.07 8.58
C VAL A 322 -22.51 8.82 8.02
N HIS A 323 -22.29 9.74 7.07
CA HIS A 323 -23.37 10.48 6.41
C HIS A 323 -24.35 9.53 5.71
N SER A 324 -23.85 8.59 4.92
CA SER A 324 -24.69 7.65 4.14
C SER A 324 -25.53 6.75 5.04
N ALA A 325 -24.96 6.27 6.16
CA ALA A 325 -25.70 5.44 7.11
C ALA A 325 -26.81 6.23 7.82
N LEU A 326 -26.54 7.48 8.23
CA LEU A 326 -27.54 8.37 8.83
C LEU A 326 -28.66 8.73 7.84
N GLU A 327 -28.29 9.04 6.59
CA GLU A 327 -29.24 9.31 5.51
C GLU A 327 -30.13 8.09 5.23
N MET A 328 -29.54 6.88 5.19
CA MET A 328 -30.30 5.64 5.04
C MET A 328 -31.27 5.42 6.19
N ALA A 329 -30.88 5.75 7.42
CA ALA A 329 -31.74 5.69 8.60
C ALA A 329 -32.80 6.81 8.64
N GLY A 330 -32.67 7.85 7.81
CA GLY A 330 -33.60 8.98 7.78
C GLY A 330 -33.47 9.93 8.98
N ILE A 331 -32.31 9.91 9.65
CA ILE A 331 -32.04 10.71 10.86
C ILE A 331 -30.78 11.56 10.69
N GLY A 332 -30.62 12.60 11.52
CA GLY A 332 -29.37 13.32 11.66
C GLY A 332 -28.52 12.78 12.82
N LEU A 333 -27.24 13.16 12.89
CA LEU A 333 -26.38 12.78 14.00
C LEU A 333 -26.89 13.28 15.37
N ARG A 334 -27.70 14.35 15.38
CA ARG A 334 -28.30 14.88 16.61
C ARG A 334 -29.36 13.96 17.22
N ASP A 335 -29.93 13.08 16.40
CA ASP A 335 -30.95 12.12 16.80
C ASP A 335 -30.33 10.80 17.31
N VAL A 336 -28.99 10.68 17.26
CA VAL A 336 -28.24 9.55 17.80
C VAL A 336 -27.97 9.78 19.29
N ASP A 337 -28.40 8.82 20.11
CA ASP A 337 -28.32 8.83 21.57
C ASP A 337 -27.01 8.21 22.10
N ALA A 338 -26.43 7.26 21.37
CA ALA A 338 -25.20 6.57 21.76
C ALA A 338 -24.25 6.35 20.58
N LEU A 339 -22.96 6.58 20.80
CA LEU A 339 -21.92 6.46 19.78
C LEU A 339 -20.87 5.45 20.20
N ASP A 340 -20.40 4.61 19.28
CA ASP A 340 -19.13 3.89 19.39
C ASP A 340 -18.25 4.16 18.17
N ILE A 341 -17.37 5.16 18.30
CA ILE A 341 -16.41 5.51 17.25
C ILE A 341 -15.09 4.80 17.51
N TYR A 342 -14.63 4.04 16.51
CA TYR A 342 -13.38 3.30 16.57
C TYR A 342 -12.17 4.22 16.85
N SER A 343 -11.33 3.83 17.80
CA SER A 343 -10.41 4.75 18.49
C SER A 343 -8.98 4.20 18.71
N CYS A 344 -8.42 3.46 17.75
CA CYS A 344 -7.05 2.94 17.90
C CYS A 344 -5.98 4.05 18.04
N PHE A 345 -6.24 5.20 17.41
CA PHE A 345 -5.46 6.43 17.45
C PHE A 345 -6.41 7.64 17.42
N PRO A 346 -6.01 8.81 17.98
CA PRO A 346 -6.84 10.01 18.02
C PRO A 346 -7.39 10.47 16.66
N ILE A 347 -6.63 10.41 15.57
CA ILE A 347 -7.13 10.77 14.23
C ILE A 347 -8.27 9.88 13.72
N ALA A 348 -8.35 8.63 14.17
CA ALA A 348 -9.46 7.75 13.79
C ALA A 348 -10.81 8.24 14.33
N VAL A 349 -10.78 8.97 15.45
CA VAL A 349 -11.96 9.60 16.07
C VAL A 349 -12.14 11.02 15.55
N SER A 350 -11.07 11.82 15.59
CA SER A 350 -11.16 13.24 15.25
C SER A 350 -11.47 13.50 13.78
N ASN A 351 -11.15 12.59 12.85
CA ASN A 351 -11.59 12.71 11.46
C ASN A 351 -13.12 12.74 11.32
N VAL A 352 -13.83 11.94 12.12
CA VAL A 352 -15.31 11.97 12.16
C VAL A 352 -15.79 13.12 13.03
N ALA A 353 -15.18 13.34 14.21
CA ALA A 353 -15.61 14.40 15.11
C ALA A 353 -15.54 15.79 14.47
N ASP A 354 -14.47 16.09 13.72
CA ASP A 354 -14.30 17.35 12.98
C ASP A 354 -15.42 17.57 11.97
N ALA A 355 -15.78 16.53 11.21
CA ALA A 355 -16.74 16.64 10.12
C ALA A 355 -18.17 16.86 10.62
N PHE A 356 -18.49 16.36 11.81
CA PHE A 356 -19.83 16.45 12.39
C PHE A 356 -19.93 17.40 13.60
N GLY A 357 -18.83 18.08 13.95
CA GLY A 357 -18.80 19.03 15.06
C GLY A 357 -19.03 18.39 16.43
N LEU A 358 -18.50 17.17 16.64
CA LEU A 358 -18.57 16.49 17.93
C LEU A 358 -17.48 17.01 18.87
N ASP A 359 -17.87 17.40 20.07
CA ASP A 359 -16.94 17.82 21.12
C ASP A 359 -16.37 16.59 21.85
N PRO A 360 -15.09 16.61 22.27
CA PRO A 360 -14.54 15.62 23.20
C PRO A 360 -15.42 15.30 24.41
N ASP A 361 -16.10 16.33 24.96
CA ASP A 361 -16.97 16.22 26.13
C ASP A 361 -18.46 16.12 25.76
N ASP A 362 -18.78 15.67 24.54
CA ASP A 362 -20.17 15.43 24.12
C ASP A 362 -20.88 14.54 25.16
N PRO A 363 -22.02 14.97 25.72
CA PRO A 363 -22.66 14.28 26.85
C PRO A 363 -23.13 12.86 26.52
N ARG A 364 -23.27 12.52 25.24
CA ARG A 364 -23.58 11.15 24.78
C ARG A 364 -22.38 10.22 24.89
N GLY A 365 -21.17 10.78 24.95
CA GLY A 365 -19.90 10.08 24.82
C GLY A 365 -19.61 9.67 23.38
N LEU A 366 -18.31 9.62 23.03
CA LEU A 366 -17.85 9.19 21.69
C LEU A 366 -17.59 7.67 21.59
N THR A 367 -17.78 6.94 22.70
CA THR A 367 -17.63 5.49 22.78
C THR A 367 -18.67 4.87 23.70
N ALA A 368 -19.15 3.68 23.34
CA ALA A 368 -20.01 2.88 24.19
C ALA A 368 -19.19 1.88 25.02
N THR A 369 -18.06 1.43 24.48
CA THR A 369 -17.17 0.43 25.08
C THR A 369 -16.11 1.03 26.01
N GLY A 370 -15.60 2.22 25.70
CA GLY A 370 -14.49 2.85 26.40
C GLY A 370 -13.19 2.98 25.58
N GLY A 371 -13.23 2.67 24.28
CA GLY A 371 -12.11 2.91 23.36
C GLY A 371 -10.95 1.92 23.44
N LEU A 372 -10.28 1.67 22.30
CA LEU A 372 -9.24 0.63 22.18
C LEU A 372 -8.04 0.76 23.14
N PRO A 373 -7.57 1.96 23.52
CA PRO A 373 -6.46 2.07 24.49
C PRO A 373 -6.82 1.61 25.90
N TYR A 374 -8.11 1.69 26.28
CA TYR A 374 -8.55 1.54 27.68
C TYR A 374 -9.42 0.30 27.88
N PHE A 375 -10.46 0.14 27.04
CA PHE A 375 -11.27 -1.09 26.97
C PHE A 375 -10.37 -2.29 26.62
N GLY A 376 -9.42 -2.08 25.72
CA GLY A 376 -8.65 -3.16 25.10
C GLY A 376 -8.81 -3.13 23.59
N GLY A 377 -7.76 -3.53 22.87
CA GLY A 377 -7.77 -3.65 21.42
C GLY A 377 -7.74 -5.11 21.00
N PRO A 378 -8.88 -5.82 20.95
CA PRO A 378 -8.96 -7.20 20.46
C PRO A 378 -8.87 -7.26 18.94
N GLY A 379 -7.77 -6.73 18.44
CA GLY A 379 -7.44 -6.51 17.05
C GLY A 379 -8.59 -6.08 16.17
N ASN A 380 -8.94 -6.94 15.22
CA ASN A 380 -9.97 -6.63 14.22
C ASN A 380 -11.39 -6.71 14.79
N ASN A 381 -11.59 -7.24 16.01
CA ASN A 381 -12.91 -7.54 16.55
C ASN A 381 -13.47 -6.46 17.51
N TYR A 382 -12.76 -5.36 17.73
CA TYR A 382 -13.20 -4.32 18.67
C TYR A 382 -14.65 -3.84 18.41
N SER A 383 -14.99 -3.53 17.15
CA SER A 383 -16.31 -2.98 16.83
C SER A 383 -17.47 -3.95 17.07
N MET A 384 -17.21 -5.24 17.25
CA MET A 384 -18.25 -6.19 17.63
C MET A 384 -18.68 -5.99 19.09
N HIS A 385 -17.76 -5.60 19.96
CA HIS A 385 -18.09 -5.13 21.31
C HIS A 385 -18.87 -3.81 21.25
N GLY A 386 -18.50 -2.91 20.33
CA GLY A 386 -19.27 -1.69 20.05
C GLY A 386 -20.72 -1.98 19.67
N ILE A 387 -20.95 -2.95 18.79
CA ILE A 387 -22.30 -3.41 18.40
C ILE A 387 -23.04 -3.97 19.61
N ALA A 388 -22.41 -4.83 20.41
CA ALA A 388 -23.03 -5.42 21.60
C ALA A 388 -23.50 -4.35 22.60
N GLU A 389 -22.64 -3.37 22.92
CA GLU A 389 -22.98 -2.27 23.82
C GLU A 389 -24.10 -1.37 23.26
N ILE A 390 -24.07 -1.07 21.95
CA ILE A 390 -25.10 -0.27 21.30
C ILE A 390 -26.45 -0.99 21.27
N VAL A 391 -26.46 -2.29 21.00
CA VAL A 391 -27.68 -3.13 21.02
C VAL A 391 -28.29 -3.17 22.43
N ASP A 392 -27.48 -3.37 23.47
CA ASP A 392 -27.94 -3.35 24.86
C ASP A 392 -28.53 -1.98 25.24
N ARG A 393 -27.87 -0.87 24.88
CA ARG A 393 -28.38 0.49 25.12
C ARG A 393 -29.70 0.75 24.39
N ALA A 394 -29.82 0.35 23.12
CA ALA A 394 -31.05 0.51 22.34
C ALA A 394 -32.23 -0.28 22.93
N ARG A 395 -31.97 -1.42 23.57
CA ARG A 395 -32.98 -2.21 24.30
C ARG A 395 -33.36 -1.60 25.64
N ARG A 396 -32.41 -0.99 26.36
CA ARG A 396 -32.67 -0.29 27.64
C ARG A 396 -33.45 1.00 27.47
N ALA A 397 -33.29 1.67 26.32
CA ALA A 397 -34.05 2.85 25.94
C ALA A 397 -34.76 2.61 24.60
N PRO A 398 -35.88 1.89 24.56
CA PRO A 398 -36.55 1.55 23.31
C PRO A 398 -36.88 2.79 22.46
N GLY A 399 -36.63 2.70 21.15
CA GLY A 399 -36.77 3.81 20.20
C GLY A 399 -35.55 4.74 20.10
N SER A 400 -34.56 4.62 20.99
CA SER A 400 -33.29 5.35 20.84
C SER A 400 -32.48 4.85 19.65
N PHE A 401 -31.59 5.70 19.13
CA PHE A 401 -30.68 5.35 18.05
C PHE A 401 -29.24 5.28 18.55
N GLY A 402 -28.57 4.18 18.24
CA GLY A 402 -27.13 4.02 18.46
C GLY A 402 -26.37 3.89 17.15
N LEU A 403 -25.14 4.41 17.11
CA LEU A 403 -24.30 4.37 15.92
C LEU A 403 -22.95 3.72 16.25
N VAL A 404 -22.56 2.74 15.44
CA VAL A 404 -21.22 2.14 15.46
C VAL A 404 -20.47 2.57 14.21
N ALA A 405 -19.27 3.13 14.40
CA ALA A 405 -18.40 3.57 13.33
C ALA A 405 -17.07 2.80 13.41
N ALA A 406 -16.94 1.79 12.55
CA ALA A 406 -15.86 0.80 12.57
C ALA A 406 -14.79 1.11 11.52
N ASN A 407 -13.52 1.12 11.95
CA ASN A 407 -12.39 1.51 11.11
C ASN A 407 -11.42 0.35 10.87
N GLY A 408 -10.95 0.21 9.62
CA GLY A 408 -10.00 -0.79 9.17
C GLY A 408 -8.79 -0.20 8.45
N GLY A 409 -7.62 -0.80 8.69
CA GLY A 409 -6.36 -0.33 8.10
C GLY A 409 -5.97 1.04 8.66
N ILE A 410 -5.58 1.97 7.78
CA ILE A 410 -5.10 3.31 8.14
C ILE A 410 -6.15 4.35 7.70
N LEU A 411 -7.35 4.29 8.29
CA LEU A 411 -8.55 4.94 7.73
C LEU A 411 -8.80 4.50 6.28
N SER A 412 -8.53 3.23 6.00
CA SER A 412 -8.55 2.67 4.65
C SER A 412 -9.90 2.05 4.29
N LYS A 413 -10.60 1.55 5.30
CA LYS A 413 -11.92 0.91 5.19
C LYS A 413 -12.76 1.41 6.35
N TYR A 414 -13.99 1.80 6.10
CA TYR A 414 -14.88 2.36 7.11
C TYR A 414 -16.28 1.79 6.94
N SER A 415 -16.80 1.18 7.99
CA SER A 415 -18.10 0.53 8.02
C SER A 415 -18.93 1.12 9.14
N VAL A 416 -20.16 1.54 8.85
CA VAL A 416 -21.05 2.21 9.80
C VAL A 416 -22.37 1.46 9.90
N GLY A 417 -22.93 1.38 11.11
CA GLY A 417 -24.28 0.87 11.36
C GLY A 417 -25.04 1.76 12.33
N VAL A 418 -26.31 1.98 12.04
CA VAL A 418 -27.27 2.71 12.88
C VAL A 418 -28.34 1.71 13.35
N TYR A 419 -28.48 1.59 14.67
CA TYR A 419 -29.26 0.56 15.34
C TYR A 419 -30.38 1.17 16.18
N SER A 420 -31.56 0.57 16.15
CA SER A 420 -32.67 0.93 17.05
C SER A 420 -33.63 -0.25 17.24
N THR A 421 -34.35 -0.26 18.35
CA THR A 421 -35.49 -1.17 18.57
C THR A 421 -36.76 -0.72 17.84
N ALA A 422 -36.80 0.51 17.32
CA ALA A 422 -37.88 0.96 16.45
C ALA A 422 -37.97 0.04 15.22
N PRO A 423 -39.15 -0.54 14.90
CA PRO A 423 -39.33 -1.31 13.68
C PRO A 423 -38.96 -0.53 12.43
N ALA A 424 -38.28 -1.18 11.49
CA ALA A 424 -37.98 -0.62 10.18
C ALA A 424 -37.97 -1.71 9.11
N GLU A 425 -38.42 -1.35 7.91
CA GLU A 425 -38.27 -2.17 6.71
C GLU A 425 -36.80 -2.22 6.28
N TRP A 426 -36.39 -3.35 5.70
CA TRP A 426 -35.04 -3.50 5.14
C TRP A 426 -34.85 -2.59 3.92
N ARG A 427 -33.70 -1.92 3.86
CA ARG A 427 -33.29 -1.10 2.71
C ARG A 427 -32.05 -1.71 2.06
N PRO A 428 -32.00 -1.80 0.71
CA PRO A 428 -30.84 -2.38 0.03
C PRO A 428 -29.59 -1.49 0.12
N PRO A 429 -28.38 -2.05 -0.06
CA PRO A 429 -27.12 -1.31 0.07
C PRO A 429 -27.00 -0.15 -0.93
N THR A 430 -26.48 1.00 -0.48
CA THR A 430 -26.29 2.21 -1.32
C THR A 430 -24.84 2.64 -1.50
N SER A 431 -23.89 2.03 -0.79
CA SER A 431 -22.47 2.42 -0.74
C SER A 431 -21.77 2.50 -2.11
N ALA A 432 -22.19 1.69 -3.09
CA ALA A 432 -21.53 1.61 -4.40
C ALA A 432 -21.57 2.93 -5.19
N ALA A 433 -22.63 3.74 -5.04
CA ALA A 433 -22.70 5.04 -5.69
C ALA A 433 -21.68 6.01 -5.09
N VAL A 434 -21.66 6.11 -3.76
CA VAL A 434 -20.75 6.96 -3.00
C VAL A 434 -19.28 6.55 -3.20
N GLN A 435 -19.00 5.25 -3.27
CA GLN A 435 -17.64 4.77 -3.55
C GLN A 435 -17.12 5.23 -4.92
N ARG A 436 -17.97 5.23 -5.96
CA ARG A 436 -17.57 5.72 -7.29
C ARG A 436 -17.22 7.21 -7.28
N GLU A 437 -17.92 8.01 -6.47
CA GLU A 437 -17.62 9.44 -6.31
C GLU A 437 -16.27 9.65 -5.60
N LEU A 438 -15.99 8.86 -4.55
CA LEU A 438 -14.69 8.88 -3.86
C LEU A 438 -13.55 8.44 -4.78
N ASP A 439 -13.76 7.39 -5.57
CA ASP A 439 -12.75 6.85 -6.49
C ASP A 439 -12.41 7.84 -7.61
N ALA A 440 -13.37 8.66 -8.04
CA ALA A 440 -13.21 9.67 -9.08
C ALA A 440 -12.34 10.86 -8.66
N ALA A 441 -12.09 11.07 -7.37
CA ALA A 441 -11.17 12.11 -6.92
C ALA A 441 -9.74 11.84 -7.46
N PRO A 442 -9.01 12.87 -7.93
CA PRO A 442 -7.69 12.69 -8.52
C PRO A 442 -6.68 12.16 -7.51
N ASP A 443 -5.83 11.23 -7.94
CA ASP A 443 -4.71 10.73 -7.14
C ASP A 443 -3.58 11.76 -7.10
N VAL A 444 -2.82 11.76 -6.01
CA VAL A 444 -1.51 12.42 -5.96
C VAL A 444 -0.47 11.59 -6.72
N PRO A 445 0.24 12.15 -7.72
CA PRO A 445 1.36 11.47 -8.37
C PRO A 445 2.47 11.13 -7.38
N ILE A 446 3.04 9.93 -7.49
CA ILE A 446 4.11 9.44 -6.62
C ILE A 446 5.35 9.18 -7.47
N THR A 447 6.52 9.59 -7.00
CA THR A 447 7.80 9.12 -7.53
C THR A 447 8.43 8.10 -6.59
N ARG A 448 8.98 7.03 -7.17
CA ARG A 448 9.78 6.05 -6.44
C ARG A 448 11.19 6.55 -6.18
N TYR A 449 11.73 7.32 -7.12
CA TYR A 449 13.09 7.86 -7.07
C TYR A 449 12.99 9.38 -6.89
N ALA A 450 13.26 9.84 -5.67
CA ALA A 450 13.36 11.25 -5.35
C ALA A 450 14.82 11.70 -5.28
N ASP A 451 15.20 12.66 -6.12
CA ASP A 451 16.48 13.37 -6.01
C ASP A 451 16.25 14.88 -6.15
N GLY A 452 16.91 15.64 -5.29
CA GLY A 452 16.95 17.09 -5.35
C GLY A 452 16.22 17.74 -4.19
N ARG A 453 15.86 19.01 -4.39
CA ARG A 453 15.21 19.83 -3.37
C ARG A 453 13.73 19.44 -3.25
N ALA A 454 13.28 19.26 -2.02
CA ALA A 454 11.91 18.88 -1.67
C ALA A 454 11.39 19.70 -0.47
N VAL A 455 10.11 19.55 -0.17
CA VAL A 455 9.48 20.04 1.06
C VAL A 455 8.85 18.89 1.85
N ILE A 456 8.88 18.97 3.18
CA ILE A 456 8.21 18.00 4.06
C ILE A 456 6.69 18.22 3.97
N GLU A 457 5.93 17.21 3.59
CA GLU A 457 4.45 17.22 3.58
C GLU A 457 3.90 16.60 4.88
N SER A 458 4.53 15.53 5.36
CA SER A 458 4.31 14.97 6.69
C SER A 458 5.48 14.07 7.09
N PHE A 459 5.44 13.49 8.29
CA PHE A 459 6.53 12.67 8.82
C PHE A 459 6.06 11.75 9.96
N THR A 460 6.93 10.81 10.30
CA THR A 460 6.84 10.02 11.52
C THR A 460 8.23 9.83 12.13
N VAL A 461 8.31 9.72 13.45
CA VAL A 461 9.53 9.30 14.15
C VAL A 461 9.16 8.26 15.20
N LEU A 462 9.66 7.04 15.03
CA LEU A 462 9.53 5.95 16.01
C LEU A 462 10.58 6.11 17.11
N ASN A 463 10.21 5.79 18.35
CA ASN A 463 11.09 5.87 19.53
C ASN A 463 11.84 7.22 19.65
N PRO A 464 11.14 8.37 19.56
CA PRO A 464 11.79 9.68 19.40
C PRO A 464 12.74 10.08 20.53
N ASP A 465 12.57 9.50 21.73
CA ASP A 465 13.35 9.76 22.94
C ASP A 465 14.50 8.76 23.16
N ARG A 466 14.75 7.85 22.22
CA ARG A 466 15.78 6.81 22.33
C ARG A 466 16.86 6.99 21.28
N ALA A 467 18.03 6.41 21.55
CA ALA A 467 19.17 6.43 20.61
C ALA A 467 18.87 5.71 19.29
N ASP A 468 17.94 4.74 19.28
CA ASP A 468 17.45 4.02 18.11
C ASP A 468 16.24 4.70 17.45
N ARG A 469 16.10 6.03 17.58
CA ARG A 469 15.04 6.80 16.91
C ARG A 469 15.13 6.62 15.39
N ALA A 470 14.00 6.37 14.76
CA ALA A 470 13.90 6.17 13.31
C ALA A 470 12.89 7.13 12.71
N GLY A 471 13.35 8.05 11.87
CA GLY A 471 12.52 9.06 11.21
C GLY A 471 12.24 8.73 9.76
N THR A 472 11.02 9.01 9.31
CA THR A 472 10.60 8.91 7.91
C THR A 472 9.84 10.17 7.52
N VAL A 473 10.15 10.71 6.35
CA VAL A 473 9.50 11.89 5.76
C VAL A 473 8.65 11.47 4.57
N ILE A 474 7.45 12.03 4.49
CA ILE A 474 6.68 12.13 3.26
C ILE A 474 6.96 13.50 2.67
N GLY A 475 7.56 13.54 1.49
CA GLY A 475 8.02 14.77 0.85
C GLY A 475 7.33 15.05 -0.48
N ARG A 476 7.38 16.32 -0.91
CA ARG A 476 6.99 16.78 -2.25
C ARG A 476 8.18 17.35 -2.99
N LEU A 477 8.42 16.87 -4.20
CA LEU A 477 9.35 17.50 -5.14
C LEU A 477 8.70 18.73 -5.80
N HIS A 478 9.53 19.54 -6.47
CA HIS A 478 9.07 20.75 -7.18
C HIS A 478 8.08 20.47 -8.32
N ASP A 479 8.11 19.26 -8.90
CA ASP A 479 7.18 18.79 -9.94
C ASP A 479 5.82 18.36 -9.36
N GLY A 480 5.64 18.46 -8.04
CA GLY A 480 4.42 18.10 -7.33
C GLY A 480 4.30 16.62 -6.98
N THR A 481 5.24 15.76 -7.39
CA THR A 481 5.22 14.33 -7.03
C THR A 481 5.53 14.13 -5.55
N ARG A 482 4.81 13.20 -4.93
CA ARG A 482 5.04 12.77 -3.54
C ARG A 482 6.05 11.63 -3.50
N PHE A 483 6.88 11.60 -2.46
CA PHE A 483 7.79 10.48 -2.20
C PHE A 483 7.85 10.18 -0.70
N ILE A 484 8.42 9.03 -0.36
CA ILE A 484 8.74 8.61 0.99
C ILE A 484 10.26 8.43 1.08
N ALA A 485 10.87 8.88 2.18
CA ALA A 485 12.30 8.79 2.41
C ALA A 485 12.65 8.64 3.89
N THR A 486 13.74 7.92 4.17
CA THR A 486 14.33 7.82 5.51
C THR A 486 14.98 9.15 5.88
N ALA A 487 14.67 9.68 7.06
CA ALA A 487 15.27 10.90 7.56
C ALA A 487 16.64 10.61 8.20
N GLU A 488 17.67 11.29 7.74
CA GLU A 488 19.02 11.15 8.24
C GLU A 488 19.60 12.48 8.73
N GLY A 489 20.56 12.38 9.64
CA GLY A 489 21.19 13.53 10.28
C GLY A 489 20.52 13.93 11.58
N ASP A 490 21.35 14.20 12.60
CA ASP A 490 20.84 14.62 13.92
C ASP A 490 20.06 15.92 13.81
N SER A 491 20.50 16.86 12.97
CA SER A 491 19.77 18.12 12.77
C SER A 491 18.35 17.91 12.25
N LEU A 492 18.15 16.99 11.29
CA LEU A 492 16.81 16.71 10.78
C LEU A 492 15.98 15.94 11.82
N LEU A 493 16.54 14.91 12.46
CA LEU A 493 15.83 14.13 13.47
C LEU A 493 15.44 14.99 14.69
N ASP A 494 16.32 15.91 15.12
CA ASP A 494 16.04 16.88 16.18
C ASP A 494 14.92 17.84 15.78
N LEU A 495 14.89 18.29 14.52
CA LEU A 495 13.80 19.11 13.99
C LEU A 495 12.46 18.33 13.98
N LEU A 496 12.47 17.05 13.57
CA LEU A 496 11.27 16.22 13.55
C LEU A 496 10.74 15.92 14.96
N CYS A 497 11.62 15.78 15.96
CA CYS A 497 11.27 15.50 17.36
C CYS A 497 11.02 16.76 18.22
N GLY A 498 11.61 17.88 17.82
CA GLY A 498 11.68 19.13 18.57
C GLY A 498 10.36 19.92 18.60
N PRO A 499 10.36 21.13 19.16
CA PRO A 499 9.15 21.92 19.35
C PRO A 499 8.59 22.51 18.05
N ASP A 500 9.46 22.75 17.06
CA ASP A 500 9.09 23.38 15.80
C ASP A 500 8.23 22.48 14.90
N ASP A 501 7.48 23.10 14.00
CA ASP A 501 6.76 22.39 12.94
C ASP A 501 7.70 22.17 11.72
N PRO A 502 8.07 20.92 11.41
CA PRO A 502 8.91 20.63 10.25
C PRO A 502 8.14 20.67 8.92
N ILE A 503 6.81 20.58 8.94
CA ILE A 503 6.02 20.51 7.71
C ILE A 503 6.13 21.85 6.96
N GLY A 504 6.38 21.75 5.64
CA GLY A 504 6.69 22.88 4.77
C GLY A 504 8.18 23.28 4.73
N ARG A 505 9.04 22.72 5.60
CA ARG A 505 10.49 22.98 5.54
C ARG A 505 11.12 22.31 4.32
N THR A 506 12.13 22.97 3.76
CA THR A 506 12.94 22.42 2.67
C THR A 506 13.84 21.30 3.21
N VAL A 507 13.92 20.20 2.47
CA VAL A 507 14.86 19.09 2.65
C VAL A 507 15.48 18.70 1.31
N TYR A 508 16.52 17.88 1.34
CA TYR A 508 17.20 17.41 0.14
C TYR A 508 17.14 15.89 0.08
N ALA A 509 16.54 15.36 -0.99
CA ALA A 509 16.38 13.94 -1.22
C ALA A 509 17.49 13.40 -2.11
N ARG A 510 17.87 12.14 -1.87
CA ARG A 510 18.66 11.31 -2.78
C ARG A 510 18.06 9.91 -2.83
N SER A 511 17.95 9.39 -4.04
CA SER A 511 17.62 7.99 -4.25
C SER A 511 18.87 7.14 -4.26
N SER A 512 18.72 5.89 -3.86
CA SER A 512 19.68 4.82 -4.08
C SER A 512 18.95 3.57 -4.54
N ALA A 513 19.69 2.53 -4.89
CA ALA A 513 19.10 1.22 -5.20
C ALA A 513 18.29 0.62 -4.04
N GLN A 514 18.55 1.04 -2.79
CA GLN A 514 17.94 0.48 -1.59
C GLN A 514 16.74 1.29 -1.08
N ALA A 515 16.91 2.61 -0.98
CA ALA A 515 15.90 3.52 -0.42
C ALA A 515 16.18 4.98 -0.84
N ASN A 516 15.17 5.84 -0.66
CA ASN A 516 15.34 7.28 -0.64
C ASN A 516 15.76 7.73 0.75
N VAL A 517 16.66 8.69 0.80
CA VAL A 517 17.13 9.35 2.03
C VAL A 517 16.91 10.85 1.91
N VAL A 518 16.66 11.51 3.03
CA VAL A 518 16.57 12.97 3.12
C VAL A 518 17.40 13.51 4.27
N THR A 519 18.01 14.67 4.03
CA THR A 519 18.73 15.44 5.06
C THR A 519 18.26 16.90 5.06
N SER A 520 18.64 17.62 6.12
CA SER A 520 18.33 19.04 6.28
C SER A 520 19.05 19.95 5.27
N THR A 521 20.24 19.56 4.81
CA THR A 521 21.07 20.35 3.89
C THR A 521 21.67 19.50 2.77
N ARG A 522 21.88 20.14 1.61
CA ARG A 522 22.53 19.47 0.47
C ARG A 522 23.95 19.02 0.80
N ALA A 523 24.71 19.82 1.56
CA ALA A 523 26.08 19.47 1.95
C ALA A 523 26.12 18.18 2.77
N GLU A 524 25.25 18.04 3.77
CA GLU A 524 25.14 16.82 4.57
C GLU A 524 24.71 15.61 3.71
N LEU A 525 23.78 15.82 2.77
CA LEU A 525 23.38 14.76 1.83
C LEU A 525 24.55 14.28 0.98
N ASP A 526 25.34 15.22 0.46
CA ASP A 526 26.49 14.94 -0.40
C ASP A 526 27.66 14.31 0.39
N GLU A 527 27.81 14.62 1.68
CA GLU A 527 28.78 13.98 2.55
C GLU A 527 28.38 12.53 2.91
N ARG A 528 27.12 12.31 3.28
CA ARG A 528 26.61 10.98 3.70
C ARG A 528 26.42 10.02 2.53
N HIS A 529 25.92 10.55 1.41
CA HIS A 529 25.55 9.78 0.23
C HIS A 529 26.23 10.36 -1.01
N PRO A 530 27.56 10.44 -1.06
CA PRO A 530 28.27 11.10 -2.15
C PRO A 530 27.84 10.51 -3.49
N ARG A 531 27.55 11.37 -4.47
CA ARG A 531 27.36 10.89 -5.83
C ARG A 531 28.72 10.39 -6.30
N PRO A 532 28.86 9.11 -6.68
CA PRO A 532 30.09 8.64 -7.29
C PRO A 532 30.36 9.52 -8.50
N THR A 533 31.59 10.03 -8.63
CA THR A 533 32.00 10.60 -9.92
C THR A 533 32.07 9.44 -10.89
N PRO A 534 31.27 9.44 -11.97
CA PRO A 534 31.29 8.31 -12.89
C PRO A 534 32.69 8.12 -13.46
N ALA A 535 33.25 6.94 -13.26
CA ALA A 535 34.59 6.58 -13.71
C ALA A 535 34.62 5.12 -14.13
N PHE A 536 35.45 4.81 -15.12
CA PHE A 536 35.69 3.42 -15.49
C PHE A 536 36.47 2.70 -14.39
N ALA A 537 36.06 1.46 -14.09
CA ALA A 537 36.80 0.59 -13.20
C ALA A 537 38.11 0.13 -13.88
N ALA A 538 39.11 -0.24 -13.07
CA ALA A 538 40.35 -0.81 -13.60
C ALA A 538 40.12 -2.19 -14.25
N GLU A 539 39.20 -2.97 -13.68
CA GLU A 539 38.81 -4.30 -14.15
C GLU A 539 37.31 -4.50 -13.93
N TYR A 540 36.69 -5.32 -14.78
CA TYR A 540 35.30 -5.75 -14.69
C TYR A 540 35.26 -7.28 -14.69
N GLU A 541 34.34 -7.86 -13.91
CA GLU A 541 34.17 -9.31 -13.79
C GLU A 541 33.49 -9.90 -15.03
N HIS A 542 32.45 -9.22 -15.54
CA HIS A 542 31.60 -9.73 -16.61
C HIS A 542 31.63 -8.89 -17.88
N LEU A 543 32.42 -7.82 -17.93
CA LEU A 543 32.54 -6.94 -19.09
C LEU A 543 33.98 -6.87 -19.59
N ILE A 544 34.13 -6.69 -20.90
CA ILE A 544 35.36 -6.16 -21.50
C ILE A 544 35.04 -4.76 -21.99
N VAL A 545 35.82 -3.77 -21.55
CA VAL A 545 35.60 -2.35 -21.86
C VAL A 545 36.86 -1.79 -22.50
N GLU A 546 36.76 -1.39 -23.76
CA GLU A 546 37.88 -0.93 -24.57
C GLU A 546 37.63 0.47 -25.13
N ARG A 547 38.69 1.29 -25.16
CA ARG A 547 38.63 2.65 -25.69
C ARG A 547 39.41 2.74 -26.99
N HIS A 548 38.70 3.06 -28.07
CA HIS A 548 39.27 3.30 -29.39
C HIS A 548 39.12 4.78 -29.76
N GLY A 549 40.04 5.60 -29.23
CA GLY A 549 39.98 7.06 -29.39
C GLY A 549 38.74 7.65 -28.72
N ARG A 550 37.76 8.04 -29.53
CA ARG A 550 36.47 8.61 -29.10
C ARG A 550 35.33 7.58 -29.06
N VAL A 551 35.60 6.32 -29.41
CA VAL A 551 34.64 5.22 -29.33
C VAL A 551 34.90 4.39 -28.07
N LEU A 552 33.84 4.10 -27.33
CA LEU A 552 33.83 3.12 -26.25
C LEU A 552 33.25 1.81 -26.79
N GLU A 553 33.95 0.71 -26.63
CA GLU A 553 33.46 -0.63 -26.98
C GLU A 553 33.25 -1.42 -25.69
N VAL A 554 32.03 -1.94 -25.51
CA VAL A 554 31.60 -2.68 -24.32
C VAL A 554 31.13 -4.05 -24.77
N THR A 555 31.79 -5.10 -24.29
CA THR A 555 31.44 -6.49 -24.58
C THR A 555 30.95 -7.16 -23.31
N ILE A 556 29.73 -7.68 -23.33
CA ILE A 556 29.21 -8.54 -22.26
C ILE A 556 29.93 -9.89 -22.36
N ASN A 557 30.80 -10.19 -21.40
CA ASN A 557 31.73 -11.32 -21.44
C ASN A 557 31.28 -12.47 -20.54
N ARG A 558 30.14 -13.07 -20.88
CA ARG A 558 29.62 -14.29 -20.21
C ARG A 558 29.12 -15.34 -21.21
N PRO A 559 29.94 -15.75 -22.20
CA PRO A 559 29.49 -16.54 -23.34
C PRO A 559 28.89 -17.89 -22.95
N ASP A 560 29.38 -18.52 -21.88
CA ASP A 560 28.89 -19.80 -21.36
C ASP A 560 27.44 -19.72 -20.86
N SER A 561 27.02 -18.54 -20.40
CA SER A 561 25.63 -18.24 -20.00
C SER A 561 24.85 -17.49 -21.08
N ARG A 562 25.33 -17.49 -22.34
CA ARG A 562 24.74 -16.72 -23.45
C ARG A 562 24.58 -15.23 -23.10
N ASN A 563 25.59 -14.67 -22.43
CA ASN A 563 25.63 -13.26 -22.04
C ASN A 563 24.38 -12.81 -21.26
N ALA A 564 23.88 -13.69 -20.39
CA ALA A 564 22.80 -13.37 -19.46
C ALA A 564 23.26 -12.30 -18.45
N ILE A 565 22.34 -11.40 -18.10
CA ILE A 565 22.62 -10.27 -17.21
C ILE A 565 22.32 -10.69 -15.77
N SER A 566 23.39 -10.91 -15.00
CA SER A 566 23.30 -11.11 -13.55
C SER A 566 23.20 -9.77 -12.81
N PRO A 567 22.90 -9.75 -11.48
CA PRO A 567 22.99 -8.53 -10.67
C PRO A 567 24.35 -7.80 -10.80
N THR A 568 25.47 -8.54 -10.80
CA THR A 568 26.80 -7.97 -11.03
C THR A 568 26.92 -7.35 -12.42
N THR A 569 26.50 -8.08 -13.47
CA THR A 569 26.57 -7.58 -14.86
C THR A 569 25.72 -6.32 -15.04
N ASN A 570 24.54 -6.27 -14.39
CA ASN A 570 23.67 -5.10 -14.35
C ASN A 570 24.37 -3.89 -13.74
N ALA A 571 25.00 -4.05 -12.57
CA ALA A 571 25.70 -2.97 -11.87
C ALA A 571 26.93 -2.48 -12.65
N GLU A 572 27.69 -3.39 -13.26
CA GLU A 572 28.85 -3.04 -14.08
C GLU A 572 28.46 -2.25 -15.33
N LEU A 573 27.40 -2.67 -16.04
CA LEU A 573 26.92 -1.95 -17.22
C LEU A 573 26.41 -0.56 -16.86
N ASP A 574 25.70 -0.42 -15.73
CA ASP A 574 25.24 0.87 -15.24
C ASP A 574 26.41 1.83 -14.98
N ALA A 575 27.44 1.36 -14.26
CA ALA A 575 28.64 2.15 -14.00
C ALA A 575 29.42 2.52 -15.29
N VAL A 576 29.53 1.59 -16.25
CA VAL A 576 30.16 1.85 -17.55
C VAL A 576 29.42 2.93 -18.33
N PHE A 577 28.08 2.88 -18.37
CA PHE A 577 27.30 3.88 -19.08
C PHE A 577 27.29 5.24 -18.36
N ASP A 578 27.29 5.26 -17.03
CA ASP A 578 27.49 6.50 -16.28
C ASP A 578 28.84 7.14 -16.62
N ALA A 579 29.93 6.36 -16.58
CA ALA A 579 31.28 6.83 -16.91
C ALA A 579 31.36 7.29 -18.37
N TYR A 580 30.75 6.53 -19.30
CA TYR A 580 30.62 6.91 -20.69
C TYR A 580 29.94 8.27 -20.80
N PHE A 581 28.74 8.46 -20.27
CA PHE A 581 28.00 9.70 -20.46
C PHE A 581 28.69 10.91 -19.82
N ALA A 582 29.44 10.72 -18.74
CA ALA A 582 30.21 11.76 -18.07
C ALA A 582 31.53 12.15 -18.79
N ASP A 583 32.19 11.24 -19.52
CA ASP A 583 33.46 11.54 -20.21
C ASP A 583 33.22 12.38 -21.48
N PRO A 584 33.67 13.65 -21.56
CA PRO A 584 33.48 14.49 -22.74
C PRO A 584 34.29 14.03 -23.96
N GLU A 585 35.33 13.22 -23.78
CA GLU A 585 36.20 12.74 -24.85
C GLU A 585 35.63 11.52 -25.59
N LEU A 586 34.66 10.82 -25.00
CA LEU A 586 33.94 9.71 -25.62
C LEU A 586 32.67 10.21 -26.30
N TRP A 587 32.47 9.85 -27.56
CA TRP A 587 31.39 10.37 -28.40
C TRP A 587 30.40 9.30 -28.87
N VAL A 588 30.84 8.05 -29.03
CA VAL A 588 30.00 6.93 -29.44
C VAL A 588 30.32 5.71 -28.58
N ALA A 589 29.31 4.96 -28.15
CA ALA A 589 29.48 3.66 -27.52
C ALA A 589 28.97 2.55 -28.45
N ILE A 590 29.64 1.39 -28.45
CA ILE A 590 29.22 0.15 -29.08
C ILE A 590 29.05 -0.89 -27.98
N LEU A 591 27.89 -1.54 -27.91
CA LEU A 591 27.62 -2.66 -27.02
C LEU A 591 27.46 -3.94 -27.84
N THR A 592 28.14 -5.02 -27.43
CA THR A 592 28.07 -6.35 -28.05
C THR A 592 28.13 -7.45 -26.99
N GLY A 593 27.90 -8.72 -27.38
CA GLY A 593 28.13 -9.89 -26.54
C GLY A 593 29.39 -10.66 -26.95
N ALA A 594 30.08 -11.29 -26.00
CA ALA A 594 31.21 -12.17 -26.32
C ALA A 594 30.74 -13.46 -27.02
N GLY A 595 31.56 -13.97 -27.94
CA GLY A 595 31.27 -15.18 -28.72
C GLY A 595 30.37 -14.93 -29.94
N ASP A 596 29.77 -15.99 -30.47
CA ASP A 596 28.95 -15.99 -31.70
C ASP A 596 27.50 -16.46 -31.48
N LYS A 597 27.12 -16.74 -30.23
CA LYS A 597 25.80 -17.32 -29.89
C LYS A 597 24.76 -16.27 -29.50
N ALA A 598 25.16 -15.26 -28.74
CA ALA A 598 24.23 -14.33 -28.15
C ALA A 598 24.84 -12.95 -27.97
N PHE A 599 24.07 -11.93 -28.34
CA PHE A 599 24.25 -10.58 -27.83
C PHE A 599 23.92 -10.58 -26.34
N SER A 600 22.70 -11.01 -25.99
CA SER A 600 22.30 -11.33 -24.63
C SER A 600 21.00 -12.15 -24.63
N SER A 601 20.94 -13.12 -23.73
CA SER A 601 19.71 -13.89 -23.47
C SER A 601 18.76 -13.25 -22.44
N GLY A 602 19.10 -12.05 -21.94
CA GLY A 602 18.29 -11.31 -20.96
C GLY A 602 18.66 -11.63 -19.52
N ASN A 603 17.68 -11.56 -18.61
CA ASN A 603 17.90 -11.73 -17.17
C ASN A 603 18.41 -13.14 -16.82
N ASP A 604 19.38 -13.23 -15.91
CA ASP A 604 19.89 -14.50 -15.39
C ASP A 604 18.86 -15.15 -14.44
N LEU A 605 18.03 -16.02 -15.01
CA LEU A 605 16.96 -16.70 -14.29
C LEU A 605 17.48 -17.69 -13.23
N ALA A 606 18.68 -18.25 -13.43
CA ALA A 606 19.29 -19.16 -12.46
C ALA A 606 19.72 -18.40 -11.20
N ALA A 607 20.32 -17.21 -11.36
CA ALA A 607 20.63 -16.31 -10.25
C ALA A 607 19.34 -15.83 -9.53
N SER A 608 18.27 -15.56 -10.28
CA SER A 608 16.99 -15.07 -9.75
C SER A 608 16.27 -16.12 -8.88
N ALA A 609 16.34 -17.41 -9.25
CA ALA A 609 15.74 -18.50 -8.49
C ALA A 609 16.41 -18.74 -7.10
N GLY A 610 17.65 -18.30 -6.93
CA GLY A 610 18.42 -18.40 -5.68
C GLY A 610 18.08 -17.37 -4.60
N GLY A 611 17.02 -16.57 -4.78
CA GLY A 611 16.55 -15.60 -3.77
C GLY A 611 17.18 -14.20 -3.86
N SER A 612 17.99 -13.92 -4.88
CA SER A 612 18.61 -12.60 -5.09
C SER A 612 17.64 -11.52 -5.62
N GLY A 613 16.43 -11.91 -6.03
CA GLY A 613 15.45 -11.01 -6.63
C GLY A 613 15.93 -10.40 -7.96
N LEU A 614 15.06 -9.62 -8.63
CA LEU A 614 15.46 -8.82 -9.79
C LEU A 614 16.16 -7.54 -9.28
N SER A 615 17.49 -7.53 -9.24
CA SER A 615 18.27 -6.33 -8.93
C SER A 615 18.38 -5.45 -10.18
N MET A 616 17.65 -4.34 -10.22
CA MET A 616 17.66 -3.36 -11.32
C MET A 616 18.34 -2.08 -10.85
N PRO A 617 19.36 -1.58 -11.58
CA PRO A 617 19.96 -0.28 -11.32
C PRO A 617 18.97 0.89 -11.50
N GLU A 618 19.34 2.08 -11.02
CA GLU A 618 18.52 3.29 -11.12
C GLU A 618 18.20 3.65 -12.58
N ASN A 619 19.18 3.53 -13.47
CA ASN A 619 19.01 3.79 -14.91
C ASN A 619 18.37 2.61 -15.66
N GLY A 620 17.79 1.63 -14.95
CA GLY A 620 17.11 0.47 -15.49
C GLY A 620 18.02 -0.72 -15.81
N PHE A 621 17.43 -1.79 -16.35
CA PHE A 621 18.14 -2.99 -16.79
C PHE A 621 19.32 -2.64 -17.72
N ALA A 622 20.48 -3.21 -17.42
CA ALA A 622 21.79 -2.95 -18.02
C ALA A 622 22.19 -1.45 -18.07
N GLY A 623 21.65 -0.63 -17.17
CA GLY A 623 22.00 0.79 -17.08
C GLY A 623 21.48 1.69 -18.21
N LEU A 624 20.62 1.15 -19.09
CA LEU A 624 20.13 1.85 -20.28
C LEU A 624 18.61 1.95 -20.34
N THR A 625 17.89 0.90 -19.95
CA THR A 625 16.47 0.75 -20.31
C THR A 625 15.53 1.74 -19.61
N ALA A 626 15.94 2.36 -18.50
CA ALA A 626 15.19 3.41 -17.81
C ALA A 626 16.01 4.70 -17.63
N ARG A 627 17.11 4.86 -18.38
CA ARG A 627 17.96 6.05 -18.29
C ARG A 627 17.19 7.27 -18.81
N PRO A 628 17.07 8.37 -18.03
CA PRO A 628 16.23 9.51 -18.42
C PRO A 628 16.67 10.18 -19.72
N THR A 629 17.97 10.21 -19.99
CA THR A 629 18.55 10.78 -21.22
C THR A 629 19.70 9.94 -21.72
N LEU A 630 19.83 9.81 -23.04
CA LEU A 630 20.97 9.20 -23.71
C LEU A 630 21.63 10.26 -24.61
N PRO A 631 22.33 11.25 -24.03
CA PRO A 631 22.78 12.42 -24.78
C PRO A 631 23.82 12.09 -25.84
N LYS A 632 24.42 10.89 -25.83
CA LYS A 632 25.43 10.43 -26.77
C LYS A 632 25.03 9.11 -27.44
N PRO A 633 25.37 8.89 -28.72
CA PRO A 633 25.06 7.67 -29.46
C PRO A 633 25.48 6.38 -28.75
N VAL A 634 24.64 5.35 -28.87
CA VAL A 634 24.90 3.97 -28.39
C VAL A 634 24.44 3.04 -29.49
N ILE A 635 25.34 2.18 -29.96
CA ILE A 635 25.11 1.22 -31.03
C ILE A 635 25.04 -0.18 -30.41
N ALA A 636 23.97 -0.91 -30.63
CA ALA A 636 23.90 -2.34 -30.33
C ALA A 636 24.40 -3.13 -31.54
N ALA A 637 25.55 -3.81 -31.39
CA ALA A 637 26.08 -4.76 -32.35
C ALA A 637 25.62 -6.17 -31.95
N VAL A 638 24.50 -6.61 -32.52
CA VAL A 638 23.82 -7.86 -32.13
C VAL A 638 24.46 -9.03 -32.87
N ASN A 639 25.41 -9.70 -32.22
CA ASN A 639 26.20 -10.82 -32.75
C ASN A 639 25.52 -12.21 -32.64
N GLY A 640 24.24 -12.27 -32.27
CA GLY A 640 23.51 -13.54 -32.11
C GLY A 640 22.13 -13.33 -31.52
N PHE A 641 21.72 -14.17 -30.57
CA PHE A 641 20.45 -14.00 -29.85
C PHE A 641 20.38 -12.67 -29.07
N ALA A 642 19.31 -11.91 -29.28
CA ALA A 642 18.84 -10.84 -28.42
C ALA A 642 17.45 -11.21 -27.91
N LEU A 643 17.37 -11.81 -26.72
CA LEU A 643 16.14 -12.39 -26.18
C LEU A 643 15.76 -11.77 -24.83
N GLY A 644 14.47 -11.56 -24.63
CA GLY A 644 13.91 -10.94 -23.44
C GLY A 644 14.61 -9.62 -23.12
N GLY A 645 15.15 -9.49 -21.91
CA GLY A 645 16.02 -8.37 -21.51
C GLY A 645 17.12 -8.01 -22.52
N GLY A 646 17.68 -8.95 -23.28
CA GLY A 646 18.66 -8.67 -24.33
C GLY A 646 18.09 -7.87 -25.51
N LEU A 647 16.84 -8.14 -25.90
CA LEU A 647 16.12 -7.31 -26.89
C LEU A 647 15.75 -5.96 -26.27
N GLU A 648 15.38 -5.92 -24.99
CA GLU A 648 15.06 -4.67 -24.29
C GLU A 648 16.27 -3.72 -24.23
N ILE A 649 17.48 -4.26 -24.04
CA ILE A 649 18.75 -3.51 -24.13
C ILE A 649 18.96 -2.99 -25.55
N ALA A 650 18.80 -3.84 -26.57
CA ALA A 650 18.98 -3.42 -27.95
C ALA A 650 17.99 -2.30 -28.33
N LEU A 651 16.72 -2.42 -27.94
CA LEU A 651 15.68 -1.41 -28.14
C LEU A 651 15.96 -0.09 -27.40
N ALA A 652 16.76 -0.10 -26.33
CA ALA A 652 17.17 1.11 -25.63
C ALA A 652 18.36 1.81 -26.31
N CYS A 653 19.06 1.16 -27.25
CA CYS A 653 20.15 1.76 -28.02
C CYS A 653 19.60 2.60 -29.19
N HIS A 654 20.41 3.55 -29.68
CA HIS A 654 20.01 4.45 -30.76
C HIS A 654 20.07 3.79 -32.15
N VAL A 655 21.04 2.90 -32.34
CA VAL A 655 21.26 2.18 -33.60
C VAL A 655 21.42 0.72 -33.29
N ILE A 656 20.64 -0.13 -33.96
CA ILE A 656 20.77 -1.59 -33.86
C ILE A 656 21.30 -2.10 -35.20
N ILE A 657 22.41 -2.82 -35.14
CA ILE A 657 23.05 -3.52 -36.27
C ILE A 657 23.10 -4.99 -35.88
N ALA A 658 22.71 -5.87 -36.78
CA ALA A 658 22.63 -7.28 -36.49
C ALA A 658 23.53 -8.10 -37.40
N ASP A 659 24.15 -9.12 -36.86
CA ASP A 659 24.70 -10.22 -37.65
C ASP A 659 23.57 -10.89 -38.46
N GLU A 660 23.86 -11.39 -39.66
CA GLU A 660 22.87 -12.12 -40.47
C GLU A 660 22.24 -13.32 -39.73
N SER A 661 22.95 -13.88 -38.75
CA SER A 661 22.48 -15.01 -37.94
C SER A 661 21.73 -14.62 -36.66
N ALA A 662 21.57 -13.33 -36.39
CA ALA A 662 20.89 -12.84 -35.19
C ALA A 662 19.38 -13.14 -35.18
N THR A 663 18.83 -13.32 -33.97
CA THR A 663 17.38 -13.46 -33.77
C THR A 663 16.91 -12.67 -32.57
N PHE A 664 15.70 -12.14 -32.65
CA PHE A 664 15.10 -11.23 -31.68
C PHE A 664 13.78 -11.78 -31.13
N GLY A 665 13.48 -11.62 -29.84
CA GLY A 665 12.17 -11.97 -29.29
C GLY A 665 12.02 -11.71 -27.79
N LEU A 666 10.78 -11.73 -27.30
CA LEU A 666 10.41 -11.55 -25.89
C LEU A 666 9.76 -12.85 -25.32
N PRO A 667 10.55 -13.87 -24.94
CA PRO A 667 10.03 -15.18 -24.55
C PRO A 667 9.48 -15.25 -23.11
N GLU A 668 9.43 -14.16 -22.36
CA GLU A 668 9.11 -14.09 -20.92
C GLU A 668 7.78 -14.77 -20.56
N VAL A 669 6.76 -14.64 -21.42
CA VAL A 669 5.45 -15.27 -21.21
C VAL A 669 5.52 -16.80 -21.11
N LYS A 670 6.56 -17.42 -21.70
CA LYS A 670 6.78 -18.88 -21.64
C LYS A 670 7.30 -19.37 -20.29
N VAL A 671 7.73 -18.45 -19.43
CA VAL A 671 8.27 -18.74 -18.09
C VAL A 671 7.55 -17.99 -16.97
N GLY A 672 6.35 -17.47 -17.26
CA GLY A 672 5.54 -16.74 -16.28
C GLY A 672 6.07 -15.34 -15.92
N LEU A 673 6.88 -14.74 -16.80
CA LEU A 673 7.46 -13.41 -16.61
C LEU A 673 6.89 -12.41 -17.63
N VAL A 674 7.26 -11.13 -17.46
CA VAL A 674 6.86 -10.02 -18.33
C VAL A 674 8.10 -9.21 -18.73
N ALA A 675 8.19 -8.79 -20.00
CA ALA A 675 9.25 -7.92 -20.56
C ALA A 675 9.10 -6.46 -20.07
N ALA A 676 9.27 -6.26 -18.76
CA ALA A 676 9.00 -5.02 -18.05
C ALA A 676 10.18 -4.03 -18.07
N ALA A 677 11.35 -4.39 -18.61
CA ALA A 677 12.47 -3.47 -18.82
C ALA A 677 12.32 -2.63 -20.12
N GLY A 678 11.08 -2.44 -20.57
CA GLY A 678 10.73 -1.56 -21.69
C GLY A 678 10.38 -2.29 -22.98
N GLY A 679 10.45 -3.62 -23.05
CA GLY A 679 10.06 -4.41 -24.23
C GLY A 679 8.59 -4.21 -24.60
N LEU A 680 7.71 -4.16 -23.60
CA LEU A 680 6.28 -3.88 -23.81
C LEU A 680 5.97 -2.43 -24.24
N VAL A 681 6.94 -1.51 -24.12
CA VAL A 681 6.76 -0.09 -24.43
C VAL A 681 7.42 0.26 -25.76
N ARG A 682 8.68 -0.14 -25.95
CA ARG A 682 9.50 0.22 -27.12
C ARG A 682 9.17 -0.65 -28.33
N LEU A 683 8.93 -1.96 -28.16
CA LEU A 683 8.67 -2.83 -29.31
C LEU A 683 7.40 -2.42 -30.09
N PRO A 684 6.26 -2.07 -29.45
CA PRO A 684 5.08 -1.59 -30.17
C PRO A 684 5.22 -0.20 -30.80
N ARG A 685 6.22 0.59 -30.39
CA ARG A 685 6.54 1.89 -31.02
C ARG A 685 7.41 1.74 -32.27
N VAL A 686 8.18 0.66 -32.36
CA VAL A 686 9.09 0.37 -33.47
C VAL A 686 8.43 -0.52 -34.53
N LEU A 687 7.72 -1.57 -34.12
CA LEU A 687 7.16 -2.56 -35.03
C LEU A 687 5.67 -2.34 -35.35
N PRO A 688 5.17 -2.87 -36.48
CA PRO A 688 3.74 -2.94 -36.75
C PRO A 688 2.98 -3.60 -35.59
N PRO A 689 1.81 -3.05 -35.15
CA PRO A 689 1.12 -3.51 -33.95
C PRO A 689 0.79 -5.01 -33.93
N ALA A 690 0.48 -5.60 -35.10
CA ALA A 690 0.18 -7.03 -35.21
C ALA A 690 1.41 -7.90 -34.91
N LEU A 691 2.57 -7.55 -35.45
CA LEU A 691 3.81 -8.28 -35.23
C LEU A 691 4.31 -8.11 -33.79
N ALA A 692 4.25 -6.90 -33.25
CA ALA A 692 4.65 -6.63 -31.86
C ALA A 692 3.80 -7.45 -30.88
N ARG A 693 2.47 -7.49 -31.06
CA ARG A 693 1.56 -8.28 -30.22
C ARG A 693 1.81 -9.77 -30.35
N ASP A 694 2.05 -10.29 -31.57
CA ASP A 694 2.41 -11.70 -31.75
C ASP A 694 3.69 -12.03 -30.98
N MET A 695 4.77 -11.28 -31.19
CA MET A 695 6.03 -11.49 -30.48
C MET A 695 5.88 -11.43 -28.96
N ILE A 696 5.11 -10.47 -28.43
CA ILE A 696 4.87 -10.28 -26.98
C ILE A 696 4.02 -11.41 -26.40
N LEU A 697 2.92 -11.78 -27.05
CA LEU A 697 1.94 -12.73 -26.51
C LEU A 697 2.34 -14.19 -26.71
N THR A 698 3.09 -14.49 -27.78
CA THR A 698 3.50 -15.87 -28.12
C THR A 698 4.96 -16.15 -27.81
N GLY A 699 5.76 -15.13 -27.50
CA GLY A 699 7.21 -15.24 -27.36
C GLY A 699 7.89 -15.74 -28.64
N ARG A 700 7.30 -15.44 -29.81
CA ARG A 700 7.87 -15.76 -31.13
C ARG A 700 9.14 -14.96 -31.38
N ARG A 701 10.08 -15.57 -32.12
CA ARG A 701 11.31 -14.91 -32.58
C ARG A 701 11.19 -14.45 -34.03
N VAL A 702 11.93 -13.39 -34.36
CA VAL A 702 12.16 -12.91 -35.73
C VAL A 702 13.65 -12.95 -36.04
N ASP A 703 14.02 -13.24 -37.28
CA ASP A 703 15.41 -13.24 -37.76
C ASP A 703 15.86 -11.85 -38.20
N ALA A 704 17.16 -11.69 -38.51
CA ALA A 704 17.73 -10.42 -38.94
C ALA A 704 17.08 -9.85 -40.21
N ALA A 705 16.69 -10.71 -41.16
CA ALA A 705 16.04 -10.27 -42.40
C ALA A 705 14.64 -9.69 -42.14
N ALA A 706 13.82 -10.37 -41.34
CA ALA A 706 12.51 -9.89 -40.92
C ALA A 706 12.62 -8.64 -40.03
N ALA A 707 13.61 -8.62 -39.13
CA ALA A 707 13.89 -7.46 -38.27
C ALA A 707 14.23 -6.21 -39.12
N LEU A 708 15.03 -6.36 -40.17
CA LEU A 708 15.35 -5.26 -41.10
C LEU A 708 14.11 -4.83 -41.89
N ALA A 709 13.35 -5.79 -42.43
CA ALA A 709 12.16 -5.52 -43.24
C ALA A 709 11.06 -4.76 -42.48
N HIS A 710 11.00 -4.92 -41.16
CA HIS A 710 10.02 -4.27 -40.30
C HIS A 710 10.58 -3.08 -39.49
N GLY A 711 11.83 -2.68 -39.74
CA GLY A 711 12.44 -1.50 -39.11
C GLY A 711 12.88 -1.69 -37.66
N LEU A 712 13.01 -2.93 -37.17
CA LEU A 712 13.58 -3.21 -35.85
C LEU A 712 15.08 -2.92 -35.81
N ILE A 713 15.79 -3.18 -36.91
CA ILE A 713 17.23 -2.93 -37.05
C ILE A 713 17.50 -2.06 -38.27
N SER A 714 18.65 -1.38 -38.26
CA SER A 714 19.04 -0.44 -39.31
C SER A 714 19.91 -1.08 -40.40
N ARG A 715 20.71 -2.09 -40.06
CA ARG A 715 21.68 -2.75 -40.96
C ARG A 715 21.84 -4.22 -40.58
N VAL A 716 22.09 -5.06 -41.58
CA VAL A 716 22.53 -6.46 -41.41
C VAL A 716 23.98 -6.56 -41.86
N ALA A 717 24.83 -7.13 -41.01
CA ALA A 717 26.23 -7.39 -41.28
C ALA A 717 26.42 -8.83 -41.77
N PRO A 718 27.43 -9.09 -42.63
CA PRO A 718 27.87 -10.45 -42.92
C PRO A 718 28.20 -11.22 -41.63
N ARG A 719 28.06 -12.54 -41.69
CA ARG A 719 28.29 -13.41 -40.53
C ARG A 719 29.67 -13.20 -39.92
N GLY A 720 29.70 -12.89 -38.63
CA GLY A 720 30.90 -12.64 -37.85
C GLY A 720 31.43 -11.20 -37.95
N GLU A 721 30.84 -10.33 -38.77
CA GLU A 721 31.36 -8.99 -39.06
C GLU A 721 30.55 -7.85 -38.43
N VAL A 722 29.62 -8.16 -37.52
CA VAL A 722 28.73 -7.15 -36.91
C VAL A 722 29.48 -6.06 -36.16
N LEU A 723 30.57 -6.41 -35.48
CA LEU A 723 31.36 -5.47 -34.70
C LEU A 723 32.14 -4.51 -35.60
N ASP A 724 32.73 -5.02 -36.68
CA ASP A 724 33.43 -4.18 -37.67
C ASP A 724 32.43 -3.28 -38.42
N THR A 725 31.24 -3.78 -38.70
CA THR A 725 30.14 -2.96 -39.25
C THR A 725 29.71 -1.87 -38.27
N ALA A 726 29.61 -2.17 -36.97
CA ALA A 726 29.30 -1.19 -35.94
C ALA A 726 30.41 -0.14 -35.77
N ARG A 727 31.68 -0.53 -35.87
CA ARG A 727 32.82 0.39 -35.88
C ARG A 727 32.78 1.30 -37.09
N ALA A 728 32.44 0.79 -38.27
CA ALA A 728 32.27 1.62 -39.47
C ALA A 728 31.16 2.67 -39.28
N VAL A 729 30.01 2.28 -38.72
CA VAL A 729 28.93 3.22 -38.37
C VAL A 729 29.37 4.24 -37.32
N ALA A 730 30.13 3.83 -36.30
CA ALA A 730 30.69 4.75 -35.33
C ALA A 730 31.60 5.78 -36.00
N GLN A 731 32.42 5.39 -36.98
CA GLN A 731 33.25 6.34 -37.76
C GLN A 731 32.40 7.32 -38.59
N GLU A 732 31.29 6.87 -39.18
CA GLU A 732 30.33 7.77 -39.85
C GLU A 732 29.81 8.83 -38.88
N ILE A 733 29.47 8.45 -37.65
CA ILE A 733 28.99 9.37 -36.61
C ILE A 733 30.10 10.32 -36.14
N LEU A 734 31.33 9.83 -35.96
CA LEU A 734 32.49 10.66 -35.55
C LEU A 734 32.87 11.70 -36.62
N ALA A 735 32.51 11.48 -37.88
CA ALA A 735 32.70 12.46 -38.95
C ALA A 735 31.70 13.64 -38.87
N ALA A 736 30.61 13.52 -38.11
CA ALA A 736 29.63 14.58 -37.88
C ALA A 736 29.95 15.41 -36.63
N SER A 737 29.36 16.61 -36.52
CA SER A 737 29.49 17.46 -35.32
C SER A 737 28.87 16.75 -34.11
N PRO A 738 29.63 16.52 -33.02
CA PRO A 738 29.07 15.97 -31.80
C PRO A 738 28.00 16.86 -31.19
N ALA A 739 28.17 18.19 -31.23
CA ALA A 739 27.15 19.11 -30.74
C ALA A 739 25.82 18.91 -31.49
N ALA A 740 25.85 18.84 -32.83
CA ALA A 740 24.67 18.60 -33.64
C ALA A 740 24.05 17.21 -33.41
N VAL A 741 24.87 16.16 -33.26
CA VAL A 741 24.40 14.79 -32.96
C VAL A 741 23.67 14.75 -31.61
N ARG A 742 24.29 15.30 -30.55
CA ARG A 742 23.70 15.32 -29.19
C ARG A 742 22.40 16.12 -29.15
N ALA A 743 22.38 17.27 -29.82
CA ALA A 743 21.19 18.09 -29.95
C ALA A 743 20.07 17.37 -30.73
N SER A 744 20.42 16.63 -31.79
CA SER A 744 19.46 15.81 -32.54
C SER A 744 18.84 14.73 -31.65
N LEU A 745 19.65 14.02 -30.86
CA LEU A 745 19.16 13.01 -29.91
C LEU A 745 18.23 13.61 -28.85
N SER A 746 18.62 14.75 -28.25
CA SER A 746 17.79 15.46 -27.27
C SER A 746 16.45 15.89 -27.85
N THR A 747 16.48 16.42 -29.08
CA THR A 747 15.27 16.88 -29.80
C THR A 747 14.33 15.72 -30.12
N MET A 748 14.86 14.61 -30.61
CA MET A 748 14.08 13.40 -30.88
C MET A 748 13.42 12.87 -29.60
N ALA A 749 14.16 12.81 -28.49
CA ALA A 749 13.63 12.35 -27.21
C ALA A 749 12.51 13.26 -26.66
N ALA A 750 12.65 14.58 -26.79
CA ALA A 750 11.60 15.53 -26.39
C ALA A 750 10.36 15.45 -27.29
N ALA A 751 10.55 15.26 -28.60
CA ALA A 751 9.46 15.13 -29.56
C ALA A 751 8.59 13.88 -29.30
N ASP A 752 9.18 12.77 -28.87
CA ASP A 752 8.45 11.54 -28.51
C ASP A 752 7.42 11.74 -27.38
N ALA A 753 7.59 12.77 -26.55
CA ALA A 753 6.65 13.13 -25.49
C ALA A 753 5.50 14.04 -25.97
N THR A 754 5.54 14.53 -27.21
CA THR A 754 4.62 15.53 -27.76
C THR A 754 3.81 14.93 -28.92
N PRO A 755 2.53 14.54 -28.70
CA PRO A 755 1.75 13.87 -29.74
C PRO A 755 1.49 14.72 -30.99
N ASP A 756 1.38 16.04 -30.84
CA ASP A 756 1.13 16.96 -31.95
C ASP A 756 2.43 17.32 -32.66
N THR A 757 2.53 16.97 -33.94
CA THR A 757 3.73 17.18 -34.75
C THR A 757 4.10 18.67 -34.87
N VAL A 758 3.12 19.57 -35.00
CA VAL A 758 3.39 21.00 -35.18
C VAL A 758 3.97 21.60 -33.88
N THR A 759 3.41 21.21 -32.74
CA THR A 759 3.90 21.59 -31.41
C THR A 759 5.29 21.04 -31.18
N ALA A 760 5.52 19.74 -31.46
CA ALA A 760 6.84 19.11 -31.35
C ALA A 760 7.90 19.85 -32.18
N VAL A 761 7.60 20.24 -33.42
CA VAL A 761 8.50 21.02 -34.28
C VAL A 761 8.78 22.41 -33.70
N ARG A 762 7.76 23.11 -33.20
CA ARG A 762 7.92 24.45 -32.60
C ARG A 762 8.77 24.42 -31.34
N ASP A 763 8.49 23.49 -30.45
CA ASP A 763 9.22 23.31 -29.18
C ASP A 763 10.69 22.93 -29.44
N SER A 764 10.94 22.18 -30.52
CA SER A 764 12.29 21.80 -30.96
C SER A 764 13.15 22.99 -31.43
N LEU A 765 12.56 24.13 -31.80
CA LEU A 765 13.34 25.28 -32.29
C LEU A 765 14.27 25.88 -31.23
N ALA A 766 13.97 25.67 -29.94
CA ALA A 766 14.81 26.14 -28.84
C ALA A 766 16.24 25.54 -28.90
N VAL A 767 16.41 24.35 -29.50
CA VAL A 767 17.74 23.74 -29.66
C VAL A 767 18.66 24.54 -30.60
N LEU A 768 18.09 25.37 -31.49
CA LEU A 768 18.86 26.19 -32.42
C LEU A 768 19.61 27.30 -31.70
N ASP A 769 19.08 27.82 -30.59
CA ASP A 769 19.75 28.89 -29.84
C ASP A 769 21.12 28.41 -29.32
N ASP A 770 21.19 27.16 -28.85
CA ASP A 770 22.44 26.53 -28.39
C ASP A 770 23.37 26.15 -29.56
N ILE A 771 22.84 25.63 -30.67
CA ILE A 771 23.65 25.23 -31.83
C ILE A 771 24.23 26.44 -32.57
N LEU A 772 23.46 27.52 -32.77
CA LEU A 772 23.84 28.68 -33.58
C LEU A 772 25.12 29.35 -33.08
N VAL A 773 25.36 29.32 -31.77
CA VAL A 773 26.53 29.93 -31.13
C VAL A 773 27.66 28.94 -30.87
N SER A 774 27.51 27.66 -31.27
CA SER A 774 28.52 26.64 -30.99
C SER A 774 29.78 26.78 -31.86
N PRO A 775 30.98 26.55 -31.30
CA PRO A 775 32.22 26.38 -32.05
C PRO A 775 32.12 25.38 -33.20
N ASP A 776 31.43 24.25 -32.99
CA ASP A 776 31.21 23.24 -34.02
C ASP A 776 30.42 23.83 -35.22
N THR A 777 29.35 24.62 -35.01
CA THR A 777 28.61 25.24 -36.13
C THR A 777 29.51 26.15 -36.96
N THR A 778 30.32 26.97 -36.29
CA THR A 778 31.28 27.86 -36.96
C THR A 778 32.31 27.07 -37.78
N GLU A 779 32.88 26.02 -37.20
CA GLU A 779 33.85 25.15 -37.88
C GLU A 779 33.23 24.40 -39.06
N GLY A 780 32.01 23.88 -38.92
CA GLY A 780 31.31 23.17 -39.98
C GLY A 780 31.09 24.05 -41.22
N ILE A 781 30.62 25.28 -41.01
CA ILE A 781 30.45 26.27 -42.09
C ILE A 781 31.80 26.59 -42.75
N MET A 782 32.84 26.84 -41.95
CA MET A 782 34.16 27.21 -42.47
C MET A 782 34.82 26.05 -43.23
N ALA A 783 34.75 24.82 -42.73
CA ALA A 783 35.30 23.63 -43.38
C ALA A 783 34.62 23.37 -44.74
N PHE A 784 33.30 23.54 -44.81
CA PHE A 784 32.53 23.42 -46.05
C PHE A 784 32.96 24.46 -47.08
N VAL A 785 33.04 25.74 -46.69
CA VAL A 785 33.49 26.84 -47.56
C VAL A 785 34.93 26.61 -48.06
N GLN A 786 35.80 26.10 -47.19
CA GLN A 786 37.22 25.84 -47.48
C GLN A 786 37.47 24.49 -48.17
N LYS A 787 36.45 23.66 -48.38
CA LYS A 787 36.55 22.30 -48.96
C LYS A 787 37.58 21.41 -48.26
N ARG A 788 37.60 21.45 -46.93
CA ARG A 788 38.44 20.59 -46.09
C ARG A 788 37.59 19.79 -45.11
N PRO A 789 38.09 18.68 -44.54
CA PRO A 789 37.42 18.02 -43.44
C PRO A 789 37.28 18.95 -42.22
N PRO A 790 36.14 18.91 -41.51
CA PRO A 790 35.93 19.66 -40.28
C PRO A 790 36.74 19.07 -39.12
N ARG A 791 37.08 19.92 -38.13
CA ARG A 791 37.79 19.55 -36.90
C ARG A 791 36.91 19.81 -35.69
N TRP A 792 36.08 18.83 -35.35
CA TRP A 792 35.11 18.94 -34.27
C TRP A 792 35.76 19.04 -32.89
N THR A 793 35.22 19.91 -32.06
CA THR A 793 35.64 20.05 -30.65
C THR A 793 34.59 19.52 -29.68
N GLY A 794 33.38 19.25 -30.17
CA GLY A 794 32.26 18.76 -29.38
C GLY A 794 31.70 19.80 -28.41
N ARG A 795 31.91 21.08 -28.74
CA ARG A 795 31.46 22.26 -28.00
C ARG A 795 30.72 23.22 -28.92
#